data_AF-A0AAX2ADE2-F1
#
_entry.id   AF-A0AAX2ADE2-F1
#
_cell.length_a   1.000
_cell.length_b   1.000
_cell.length_c   1.000
_cell.angle_alpha   90.00
_cell.angle_beta   90.00
_cell.angle_gamma   90.00
#
_symmetry.space_group_name_H-M   'P 1'
#
loop_
_entity.id
_entity.type
_entity.pdbx_description
1 polymer ?
#
loop_
_entity_poly.entity_id
_entity_poly.type
_entity_poly.pdbx_seq_one_letter_code
_entity_poly.pdbx_strand_id
1 'polypeptide(L)'
;MNSSINIIFLRENEKNIFQTLKEQGIDSSKFEHHFIDLFNKMYNNEVGYYIFEQDEKIYKIIVLPKTIEEKNPTAQKEFVDYLLHYYRVNNKYKFDKTKQIPNSLLSLAFESNNQKENNAHNPIEVFEYYKYKSIIDKIEIFFKRHKNYKRVQVDYKSQDIKYKLNLSKNIKELDNTKIHQVQNRDLMYSEIATICYGALKLFSKKRIEAIKDSKYQKELHQNTQKVVSFIAKKYSFDKGYKFTLSKLGNFKTSKIFSKKSDMKLLLVDIKSLFGFEQMYDDSEIAVTNRYDLKTTSFFINPTSFYEWYVYDILKDFAYKNSYKILFDKHSNKENKTTVEYDLISNEYGKDKERSANPDYVLLNESKNIKIVLDAKWKSINSLGKIDSNDFLKLQRDALLLKKLESKIIPYLIYPYYLNNQDHISILKDDDSLFNFGILQIDMNFTEENNSIDFKYDFEEIEKQIELDSREAIIKESTQEFIEDIEDKRSEVITKLLNSENFEDKEEIFAQLDDALIKSSDKLLESLEEKISPEVQNILDIYENVLEEDSIKFLKSSSSIYNYYKDKNFEHFDYSMPASGLWKLVELELNTSFSWFLRIKSNVCDNTCPWTNISNSRRSITQDLENGKRVKLNQYEYNDNTKLQGLMLGSISLLLQDNNTIVEFDEITNIDRTFFVLELITFMKKVINLRNEHAHIKSMSLVKYEELYNLLFNDKKVNRLLDMKKTIIKEIKQL
;
A
#
# COMPACT_ATOMS: atom_id res chain seq x y z
N MET A 1 22.28 -18.30 55.83
CA MET A 1 22.02 -16.85 56.00
C MET A 1 21.16 -16.44 54.82
N ASN A 2 19.93 -15.97 55.09
CA ASN A 2 18.93 -15.67 54.06
C ASN A 2 19.19 -14.28 53.46
N SER A 3 19.69 -14.21 52.23
CA SER A 3 19.80 -12.96 51.49
C SER A 3 18.40 -12.47 51.08
N SER A 4 18.00 -11.26 51.48
CA SER A 4 16.75 -10.62 51.04
C SER A 4 16.84 -10.25 49.55
N ILE A 5 15.77 -10.47 48.77
CA ILE A 5 15.68 -10.00 47.38
C ILE A 5 14.91 -8.69 47.43
N ASN A 6 15.50 -7.64 46.87
CA ASN A 6 14.83 -6.35 46.70
C ASN A 6 14.51 -6.16 45.22
N ILE A 7 13.22 -5.97 44.90
CA ILE A 7 12.73 -5.72 43.55
C ILE A 7 12.56 -4.22 43.36
N ILE A 8 13.02 -3.72 42.22
CA ILE A 8 12.96 -2.30 41.85
C ILE A 8 12.30 -2.24 40.48
N PHE A 9 11.19 -1.52 40.37
CA PHE A 9 10.55 -1.25 39.09
C PHE A 9 11.02 0.08 38.53
N LEU A 10 11.30 0.09 37.23
CA LEU A 10 11.63 1.28 36.45
C LEU A 10 10.76 1.32 35.20
N ARG A 11 10.36 2.51 34.75
CA ARG A 11 9.71 2.74 33.46
C ARG A 11 10.69 2.57 32.30
N GLU A 12 10.15 2.14 31.17
CA GLU A 12 10.74 2.35 29.85
C GLU A 12 11.14 3.84 29.71
N ASN A 13 12.39 4.10 29.34
CA ASN A 13 12.96 5.45 29.16
C ASN A 13 13.10 6.32 30.41
N GLU A 14 13.18 5.74 31.61
CA GLU A 14 13.51 6.48 32.83
C GLU A 14 14.85 7.22 32.69
N LYS A 15 14.85 8.55 32.82
CA LYS A 15 16.04 9.39 32.62
C LYS A 15 16.87 9.55 33.89
N ASN A 16 16.28 9.31 35.07
CA ASN A 16 16.89 9.60 36.37
C ASN A 16 17.16 8.33 37.20
N ILE A 17 17.53 7.23 36.55
CA ILE A 17 17.72 5.90 37.19
C ILE A 17 18.64 5.96 38.42
N PHE A 18 19.79 6.63 38.32
CA PHE A 18 20.75 6.71 39.42
C PHE A 18 20.20 7.48 40.62
N GLN A 19 19.34 8.47 40.39
CA GLN A 19 18.65 9.20 41.45
C GLN A 19 17.63 8.29 42.14
N THR A 20 16.82 7.56 41.36
CA THR A 20 15.85 6.58 41.89
C THR A 20 16.52 5.50 42.73
N LEU A 21 17.70 5.01 42.31
CA LEU A 21 18.47 4.01 43.07
C LEU A 21 19.06 4.58 44.37
N LYS A 22 19.58 5.82 44.32
CA LYS A 22 20.09 6.52 45.52
C LYS A 22 18.98 6.77 46.54
N GLU A 23 17.79 7.16 46.09
CA GLU A 23 16.61 7.36 46.96
C GLU A 23 16.16 6.07 47.65
N GLN A 24 16.47 4.90 47.08
CA GLN A 24 16.24 3.59 47.70
C GLN A 24 17.42 3.10 48.57
N GLY A 25 18.41 3.96 48.84
CA GLY A 25 19.55 3.67 49.70
C GLY A 25 20.62 2.79 49.04
N ILE A 26 20.63 2.71 47.71
CA ILE A 26 21.59 1.90 46.96
C ILE A 26 22.78 2.77 46.53
N ASP A 27 23.98 2.37 46.95
CA ASP A 27 25.23 3.03 46.57
C ASP A 27 25.59 2.75 45.10
N SER A 28 25.16 3.64 44.20
CA SER A 28 25.37 3.52 42.77
C SER A 28 26.84 3.48 42.36
N SER A 29 27.75 4.06 43.14
CA SER A 29 29.17 4.21 42.78
C SER A 29 29.90 2.86 42.59
N LYS A 30 29.47 1.82 43.30
CA LYS A 30 30.06 0.47 43.23
C LYS A 30 29.75 -0.28 41.92
N PHE A 31 28.70 0.11 41.20
CA PHE A 31 28.24 -0.60 40.00
C PHE A 31 27.87 0.33 38.83
N GLU A 32 28.12 1.63 38.96
CA GLU A 32 27.80 2.68 37.98
C GLU A 32 28.33 2.36 36.59
N HIS A 33 29.58 1.88 36.50
CA HIS A 33 30.20 1.49 35.22
C HIS A 33 29.54 0.26 34.58
N HIS A 34 28.97 -0.66 35.37
CA HIS A 34 28.20 -1.80 34.85
C HIS A 34 26.80 -1.36 34.38
N PHE A 35 26.24 -0.33 35.01
CA PHE A 35 24.98 0.27 34.60
C PHE A 35 25.15 1.10 33.33
N ILE A 36 26.20 1.90 33.19
CA ILE A 36 26.38 2.73 31.99
C ILE A 36 26.37 1.88 30.71
N ASP A 37 26.99 0.70 30.67
CA ASP A 37 26.92 -0.20 29.50
C ASP A 37 25.55 -0.87 29.28
N LEU A 38 24.78 -1.11 30.36
CA LEU A 38 23.42 -1.69 30.30
C LEU A 38 22.36 -0.62 29.95
N PHE A 39 22.55 0.60 30.44
CA PHE A 39 21.62 1.72 30.40
C PHE A 39 21.98 2.73 29.29
N ASN A 40 23.20 2.71 28.73
CA ASN A 40 23.47 3.23 27.38
C ASN A 40 22.58 2.53 26.33
N LYS A 41 22.13 1.30 26.62
CA LYS A 41 21.05 0.61 25.89
C LYS A 41 19.64 0.91 26.42
N MET A 42 19.45 1.44 27.63
CA MET A 42 18.12 1.97 28.04
C MET A 42 17.75 3.28 27.34
N TYR A 43 18.73 4.01 26.80
CA TYR A 43 18.47 5.00 25.75
C TYR A 43 17.95 4.36 24.44
N ASN A 44 17.91 3.02 24.31
CA ASN A 44 17.37 2.26 23.18
C ASN A 44 15.98 1.64 23.42
N ASN A 45 15.16 2.16 24.34
CA ASN A 45 13.75 1.72 24.54
C ASN A 45 13.56 0.20 24.83
N GLU A 46 14.52 -0.50 25.43
CA GLU A 46 14.39 -1.94 25.74
C GLU A 46 13.71 -2.19 27.11
N VAL A 47 12.96 -3.29 27.23
CA VAL A 47 12.27 -3.71 28.46
C VAL A 47 12.79 -5.07 28.92
N GLY A 48 12.85 -5.32 30.22
CA GLY A 48 13.61 -6.46 30.71
C GLY A 48 13.88 -6.47 32.21
N TYR A 49 14.84 -7.28 32.62
CA TYR A 49 15.29 -7.32 34.01
C TYR A 49 16.80 -7.46 34.12
N TYR A 50 17.34 -6.96 35.23
CA TYR A 50 18.73 -7.05 35.62
C TYR A 50 18.83 -7.46 37.09
N ILE A 51 19.66 -8.46 37.38
CA ILE A 51 19.90 -8.97 38.73
C ILE A 51 21.36 -8.76 39.04
N PHE A 52 21.65 -8.25 40.24
CA PHE A 52 23.01 -8.14 40.76
C PHE A 52 23.02 -8.37 42.27
N GLU A 53 24.21 -8.55 42.85
CA GLU A 53 24.38 -8.74 44.29
C GLU A 53 25.31 -7.66 44.84
N GLN A 54 24.89 -7.04 45.95
CA GLN A 54 25.66 -6.03 46.66
C GLN A 54 25.45 -6.20 48.16
N ASP A 55 26.53 -6.15 48.94
CA ASP A 55 26.51 -6.22 50.41
C ASP A 55 25.67 -7.42 50.91
N GLU A 56 25.88 -8.60 50.30
CA GLU A 56 25.16 -9.87 50.55
C GLU A 56 23.63 -9.85 50.28
N LYS A 57 23.12 -8.81 49.62
CA LYS A 57 21.73 -8.71 49.17
C LYS A 57 21.64 -8.84 47.65
N ILE A 58 20.58 -9.48 47.18
CA ILE A 58 20.29 -9.60 45.74
C ILE A 58 19.30 -8.51 45.36
N TYR A 59 19.66 -7.71 44.36
CA TYR A 59 18.81 -6.67 43.80
C TYR A 59 18.34 -7.11 42.42
N LYS A 60 17.05 -6.89 42.14
CA LYS A 60 16.44 -7.17 40.85
C LYS A 60 15.75 -5.92 40.33
N ILE A 61 16.33 -5.34 39.29
CA ILE A 61 15.73 -4.23 38.55
C ILE A 61 14.88 -4.81 37.43
N ILE A 62 13.65 -4.35 37.33
CA ILE A 62 12.72 -4.71 36.26
C ILE A 62 12.34 -3.41 35.54
N VAL A 63 12.68 -3.35 34.26
CA VAL A 63 12.30 -2.28 33.35
C VAL A 63 10.99 -2.69 32.70
N LEU A 64 9.91 -2.06 33.14
CA LEU A 64 8.55 -2.36 32.73
C LEU A 64 8.23 -1.73 31.36
N PRO A 65 7.50 -2.43 30.49
CA PRO A 65 6.92 -1.83 29.31
C PRO A 65 5.93 -0.71 29.68
N LYS A 66 5.77 0.28 28.80
CA LYS A 66 4.87 1.42 29.04
C LYS A 66 3.39 1.06 29.29
N THR A 67 3.01 -0.19 29.03
CA THR A 67 1.66 -0.73 29.27
C THR A 67 1.46 -1.22 30.71
N ILE A 68 2.51 -1.30 31.53
CA ILE A 68 2.46 -1.76 32.92
C ILE A 68 2.87 -0.62 33.86
N GLU A 69 2.06 -0.34 34.88
CA GLU A 69 2.34 0.70 35.86
C GLU A 69 3.21 0.19 37.02
N GLU A 70 4.29 0.91 37.36
CA GLU A 70 5.24 0.54 38.43
C GLU A 70 4.61 0.40 39.81
N LYS A 71 3.55 1.18 40.09
CA LYS A 71 2.88 1.21 41.40
C LYS A 71 1.83 0.12 41.55
N ASN A 72 1.54 -0.63 40.48
CA ASN A 72 0.53 -1.67 40.49
C ASN A 72 1.02 -2.87 41.33
N PRO A 73 0.26 -3.36 42.33
CA PRO A 73 0.62 -4.54 43.10
C PRO A 73 0.89 -5.80 42.25
N THR A 74 0.30 -5.88 41.06
CA THR A 74 0.46 -7.01 40.11
C THR A 74 1.53 -6.78 39.05
N ALA A 75 2.28 -5.66 39.07
CA ALA A 75 3.25 -5.29 38.04
C ALA A 75 4.27 -6.40 37.72
N GLN A 76 4.72 -7.13 38.74
CA GLN A 76 5.64 -8.25 38.54
C GLN A 76 4.99 -9.41 37.76
N LYS A 77 3.73 -9.72 38.08
CA LYS A 77 2.98 -10.79 37.43
C LYS A 77 2.69 -10.42 35.97
N GLU A 78 2.21 -9.20 35.73
CA GLU A 78 1.96 -8.67 34.39
C GLU A 78 3.23 -8.67 33.53
N PHE A 79 4.38 -8.31 34.13
CA PHE A 79 5.66 -8.38 33.43
C PHE A 79 6.06 -9.82 33.07
N VAL A 80 5.81 -10.79 33.94
CA VAL A 80 6.05 -12.21 33.63
C VAL A 80 5.10 -12.68 32.54
N ASP A 81 3.83 -12.29 32.55
CA ASP A 81 2.87 -12.62 31.48
C ASP A 81 3.31 -12.05 30.13
N TYR A 82 3.83 -10.82 30.13
CA TYR A 82 4.46 -10.19 28.97
C TYR A 82 5.65 -10.99 28.44
N LEU A 83 6.54 -11.46 29.32
CA LEU A 83 7.65 -12.34 28.93
C LEU A 83 7.15 -13.67 28.36
N LEU A 84 6.17 -14.31 29.00
CA LEU A 84 5.62 -15.58 28.54
C LEU A 84 4.98 -15.44 27.15
N HIS A 85 4.28 -14.34 26.90
CA HIS A 85 3.71 -14.01 25.59
C HIS A 85 4.78 -13.73 24.54
N TYR A 86 5.86 -13.03 24.91
CA TYR A 86 7.03 -12.88 24.04
C TYR A 86 7.54 -14.23 23.56
N TYR A 87 7.75 -15.18 24.47
CA TYR A 87 8.23 -16.51 24.09
C TYR A 87 7.20 -17.31 23.30
N ARG A 88 5.89 -17.20 23.61
CA ARG A 88 4.81 -17.83 22.83
C ARG A 88 4.88 -17.42 21.36
N VAL A 89 4.87 -16.11 21.10
CA VAL A 89 4.92 -15.54 19.75
C VAL A 89 6.27 -15.85 19.08
N ASN A 90 7.37 -15.71 19.82
CA ASN A 90 8.70 -16.00 19.27
C ASN A 90 8.90 -17.47 18.92
N ASN A 91 8.32 -18.43 19.64
CA ASN A 91 8.41 -19.83 19.24
C ASN A 91 7.57 -20.14 17.99
N LYS A 92 6.41 -19.48 17.86
CA LYS A 92 5.51 -19.62 16.70
C LYS A 92 6.19 -19.12 15.43
N TYR A 93 6.82 -17.93 15.49
CA TYR A 93 7.36 -17.26 14.30
C TYR A 93 8.89 -17.24 14.18
N LYS A 94 9.62 -17.54 15.26
CA LYS A 94 11.09 -17.59 15.34
C LYS A 94 11.77 -16.27 14.92
N PHE A 95 11.17 -15.14 15.28
CA PHE A 95 11.66 -13.82 14.92
C PHE A 95 12.94 -13.41 15.69
N ASP A 96 13.14 -13.95 16.89
CA ASP A 96 14.39 -13.88 17.65
C ASP A 96 14.95 -15.29 17.88
N LYS A 97 15.98 -15.66 17.11
CA LYS A 97 16.61 -16.99 17.18
C LYS A 97 17.44 -17.20 18.44
N THR A 98 17.77 -16.14 19.17
CA THR A 98 18.63 -16.19 20.36
C THR A 98 17.83 -16.46 21.64
N LYS A 99 16.52 -16.22 21.64
CA LYS A 99 15.65 -16.29 22.82
C LYS A 99 14.48 -17.26 22.66
N GLN A 100 14.73 -18.58 22.62
CA GLN A 100 13.69 -19.61 22.47
C GLN A 100 13.54 -20.53 23.70
N ILE A 101 12.31 -20.80 24.14
CA ILE A 101 11.97 -21.73 25.24
C ILE A 101 10.91 -22.71 24.72
N PRO A 102 11.01 -24.05 24.86
CA PRO A 102 9.99 -24.99 24.38
C PRO A 102 8.57 -24.70 24.89
N ASN A 103 7.58 -24.84 24.01
CA ASN A 103 6.16 -24.57 24.31
C ASN A 103 5.61 -25.37 25.50
N SER A 104 6.03 -26.63 25.67
CA SER A 104 5.59 -27.47 26.79
C SER A 104 6.07 -26.99 28.17
N LEU A 105 7.16 -26.23 28.23
CA LEU A 105 7.66 -25.64 29.47
C LEU A 105 7.03 -24.26 29.71
N LEU A 106 6.70 -23.54 28.63
CA LEU A 106 5.92 -22.31 28.72
C LEU A 106 4.50 -22.57 29.19
N SER A 107 3.82 -23.64 28.73
CA SER A 107 2.48 -23.98 29.20
C SER A 107 2.46 -24.25 30.71
N LEU A 108 3.47 -24.94 31.24
CA LEU A 108 3.63 -25.13 32.69
C LEU A 108 3.92 -23.82 33.44
N ALA A 109 4.68 -22.91 32.82
CA ALA A 109 4.91 -21.57 33.37
C ALA A 109 3.63 -20.71 33.37
N PHE A 110 2.81 -20.80 32.32
CA PHE A 110 1.48 -20.17 32.24
C PHE A 110 0.51 -20.73 33.29
N GLU A 111 0.41 -22.06 33.39
CA GLU A 111 -0.46 -22.72 34.36
C GLU A 111 -0.10 -22.36 35.81
N SER A 112 1.21 -22.30 36.12
CA SER A 112 1.68 -21.90 37.45
C SER A 112 1.49 -20.41 37.75
N ASN A 113 1.57 -19.53 36.74
CA ASN A 113 1.31 -18.09 36.90
C ASN A 113 -0.19 -17.75 37.01
N ASN A 114 -1.07 -18.59 36.46
CA ASN A 114 -2.52 -18.40 36.45
C ASN A 114 -3.25 -18.90 37.72
N GLN A 115 -2.57 -19.61 38.63
CA GLN A 115 -3.18 -20.05 39.89
C GLN A 115 -3.44 -18.86 40.83
N LYS A 116 -4.70 -18.72 41.33
CA LYS A 116 -5.15 -17.61 42.18
C LYS A 116 -4.44 -17.57 43.55
N GLU A 117 -3.97 -16.38 43.91
CA GLU A 117 -3.69 -15.77 45.23
C GLU A 117 -2.91 -16.51 46.33
N ASN A 118 -2.58 -17.81 46.21
CA ASN A 118 -1.93 -18.57 47.30
C ASN A 118 -0.61 -19.28 46.90
N ASN A 119 0.08 -18.82 45.85
CA ASN A 119 1.42 -19.32 45.57
C ASN A 119 2.46 -18.51 46.37
N ALA A 120 3.10 -19.16 47.34
CA ALA A 120 4.25 -18.65 48.08
C ALA A 120 5.51 -18.42 47.23
N HIS A 121 5.40 -18.58 45.89
CA HIS A 121 6.52 -18.60 44.95
C HIS A 121 6.57 -17.29 44.15
N ASN A 122 7.78 -16.74 44.03
CA ASN A 122 8.06 -15.50 43.31
C ASN A 122 7.88 -15.71 41.77
N PRO A 123 6.96 -14.99 41.09
CA PRO A 123 6.61 -15.25 39.67
C PRO A 123 7.81 -15.29 38.72
N ILE A 124 8.82 -14.45 38.96
CA ILE A 124 9.97 -14.41 38.07
C ILE A 124 11.01 -15.52 38.34
N GLU A 125 11.06 -16.03 39.57
CA GLU A 125 11.88 -17.21 39.89
C GLU A 125 11.29 -18.46 39.23
N VAL A 126 9.96 -18.56 39.18
CA VAL A 126 9.24 -19.60 38.43
C VAL A 126 9.61 -19.55 36.94
N PHE A 127 9.57 -18.35 36.34
CA PHE A 127 9.99 -18.15 34.95
C PHE A 127 11.46 -18.56 34.72
N GLU A 128 12.39 -18.12 35.58
CA GLU A 128 13.81 -18.48 35.50
C GLU A 128 14.04 -19.99 35.61
N TYR A 129 13.31 -20.67 36.50
CA TYR A 129 13.36 -22.13 36.63
C TYR A 129 13.01 -22.84 35.31
N TYR A 130 11.88 -22.50 34.69
CA TYR A 130 11.46 -23.13 33.43
C TYR A 130 12.40 -22.79 32.28
N LYS A 131 12.91 -21.55 32.22
CA LYS A 131 13.94 -21.13 31.27
C LYS A 131 15.21 -21.96 31.40
N TYR A 132 15.76 -22.10 32.60
CA TYR A 132 16.99 -22.86 32.82
C TYR A 132 16.80 -24.36 32.57
N LYS A 133 15.68 -24.93 33.00
CA LYS A 133 15.33 -26.34 32.73
C LYS A 133 15.31 -26.63 31.22
N SER A 134 14.64 -25.76 30.46
CA SER A 134 14.62 -25.81 28.99
C SER A 134 16.02 -25.85 28.38
N ILE A 135 16.90 -24.95 28.82
CA ILE A 135 18.26 -24.82 28.29
C ILE A 135 19.07 -26.08 28.62
N ILE A 136 18.96 -26.61 29.84
CA ILE A 136 19.65 -27.85 30.25
C ILE A 136 19.19 -29.03 29.38
N ASP A 137 17.88 -29.16 29.14
CA ASP A 137 17.31 -30.23 28.30
C ASP A 137 17.83 -30.14 26.85
N LYS A 138 17.91 -28.92 26.28
CA LYS A 138 18.48 -28.70 24.94
C LYS A 138 19.96 -29.10 24.87
N ILE A 139 20.75 -28.72 25.87
CA ILE A 139 22.17 -29.10 25.96
C ILE A 139 22.30 -30.64 26.04
N GLU A 140 21.45 -31.31 26.83
CA GLU A 140 21.43 -32.77 26.91
C GLU A 140 21.11 -33.41 25.55
N ILE A 141 20.06 -32.95 24.87
CA ILE A 141 19.64 -33.46 23.55
C ILE A 141 20.76 -33.28 22.52
N PHE A 142 21.43 -32.12 22.51
CA PHE A 142 22.59 -31.88 21.65
C PHE A 142 23.67 -32.94 21.90
N PHE A 143 24.09 -33.13 23.15
CA PHE A 143 25.16 -34.08 23.47
C PHE A 143 24.75 -35.54 23.33
N LYS A 144 23.46 -35.89 23.35
CA LYS A 144 22.99 -37.24 22.97
C LYS A 144 23.34 -37.53 21.51
N ARG A 145 23.10 -36.57 20.62
CA ARG A 145 23.31 -36.71 19.16
C ARG A 145 24.76 -36.45 18.72
N HIS A 146 25.44 -35.50 19.36
CA HIS A 146 26.78 -35.08 18.98
C HIS A 146 27.79 -36.22 19.12
N LYS A 147 28.59 -36.44 18.07
CA LYS A 147 29.71 -37.40 18.07
C LYS A 147 30.90 -36.69 17.44
N ASN A 148 32.02 -36.68 18.13
CA ASN A 148 33.27 -36.14 17.60
C ASN A 148 34.43 -36.99 18.08
N TYR A 149 35.30 -37.36 17.17
CA TYR A 149 36.42 -38.26 17.42
C TYR A 149 37.72 -37.53 17.16
N LYS A 150 38.69 -37.68 18.08
CA LYS A 150 40.06 -37.25 17.88
C LYS A 150 40.92 -38.51 17.84
N ARG A 151 41.71 -38.64 16.79
CA ARG A 151 42.71 -39.69 16.67
C ARG A 151 43.87 -39.36 17.59
N VAL A 152 44.09 -40.18 18.61
CA VAL A 152 45.17 -40.01 19.59
C VAL A 152 46.11 -41.19 19.49
N GLN A 153 47.41 -40.90 19.53
CA GLN A 153 48.45 -41.90 19.66
C GLN A 153 48.51 -42.35 21.12
N VAL A 154 48.23 -43.63 21.34
CA VAL A 154 48.36 -44.27 22.65
C VAL A 154 49.45 -45.32 22.58
N ASP A 155 50.21 -45.42 23.67
CA ASP A 155 51.17 -46.52 23.82
C ASP A 155 50.41 -47.84 23.90
N TYR A 156 50.87 -48.82 23.13
CA TYR A 156 50.35 -50.16 23.06
C TYR A 156 51.50 -51.14 23.23
N LYS A 157 51.31 -52.22 23.98
CA LYS A 157 52.32 -53.25 24.18
C LYS A 157 51.73 -54.61 23.82
N SER A 158 52.47 -55.41 23.05
CA SER A 158 52.10 -56.80 22.74
C SER A 158 53.32 -57.64 22.40
N GLN A 159 53.13 -58.95 22.31
CA GLN A 159 54.16 -59.90 21.88
C GLN A 159 54.37 -59.91 20.35
N ASP A 160 53.38 -59.46 19.58
CA ASP A 160 53.46 -59.35 18.12
C ASP A 160 53.46 -57.89 17.64
N ILE A 161 53.91 -57.65 16.41
CA ILE A 161 53.84 -56.34 15.76
C ILE A 161 52.48 -56.17 15.06
N LYS A 162 51.66 -55.24 15.55
CA LYS A 162 50.33 -54.89 15.03
C LYS A 162 50.21 -53.42 14.58
N TYR A 163 51.03 -52.54 15.13
CA TYR A 163 51.02 -51.08 14.90
C TYR A 163 52.45 -50.53 14.78
N LYS A 164 52.59 -49.21 14.62
CA LYS A 164 53.88 -48.52 14.43
C LYS A 164 54.77 -48.71 15.67
N LEU A 165 56.00 -49.18 15.49
CA LEU A 165 56.94 -49.40 16.59
C LEU A 165 57.39 -48.09 17.26
N ASN A 166 57.46 -48.09 18.59
CA ASN A 166 58.12 -47.03 19.35
C ASN A 166 59.59 -47.40 19.58
N LEU A 167 60.47 -47.04 18.65
CA LEU A 167 61.89 -47.44 18.69
C LEU A 167 62.58 -47.03 19.98
N SER A 168 62.32 -45.80 20.47
CA SER A 168 62.94 -45.29 21.70
C SER A 168 62.60 -46.14 22.93
N LYS A 169 61.36 -46.64 23.02
CA LYS A 169 60.93 -47.49 24.14
C LYS A 169 61.38 -48.94 23.98
N ASN A 170 61.38 -49.49 22.77
CA ASN A 170 61.84 -50.86 22.54
C ASN A 170 63.34 -51.03 22.77
N ILE A 171 64.17 -50.07 22.36
CA ILE A 171 65.63 -50.13 22.60
C ILE A 171 65.96 -50.15 24.10
N LYS A 172 65.09 -49.57 24.94
CA LYS A 172 65.24 -49.51 26.39
C LYS A 172 64.53 -50.65 27.14
N GLU A 173 63.76 -51.49 26.45
CA GLU A 173 63.01 -52.57 27.08
C GLU A 173 63.90 -53.80 27.25
N LEU A 174 63.94 -54.32 28.48
CA LEU A 174 64.79 -55.47 28.84
C LEU A 174 64.09 -56.81 28.55
N ASP A 175 62.76 -56.79 28.55
CA ASP A 175 61.93 -57.96 28.27
C ASP A 175 61.61 -58.06 26.77
N ASN A 176 62.34 -58.93 26.08
CA ASN A 176 62.22 -59.14 24.63
C ASN A 176 60.84 -59.65 24.19
N THR A 177 59.98 -60.07 25.13
CA THR A 177 58.59 -60.46 24.81
C THR A 177 57.64 -59.26 24.72
N LYS A 178 58.07 -58.05 25.09
CA LYS A 178 57.24 -56.85 25.09
C LYS A 178 57.65 -55.88 23.98
N ILE A 179 56.86 -55.87 22.91
CA ILE A 179 57.05 -54.93 21.80
C ILE A 179 56.19 -53.68 22.02
N HIS A 180 56.85 -52.54 22.28
CA HIS A 180 56.22 -51.24 22.43
C HIS A 180 55.84 -50.64 21.08
N GLN A 181 54.59 -50.26 20.95
CA GLN A 181 54.01 -49.76 19.73
C GLN A 181 53.17 -48.54 20.03
N VAL A 182 52.91 -47.75 18.99
CA VAL A 182 52.01 -46.61 19.03
C VAL A 182 50.79 -46.99 18.21
N GLN A 183 49.67 -47.15 18.91
CA GLN A 183 48.38 -47.37 18.29
C GLN A 183 47.66 -46.03 18.15
N ASN A 184 47.13 -45.75 16.97
CA ASN A 184 46.17 -44.67 16.83
C ASN A 184 44.79 -45.17 17.27
N ARG A 185 44.24 -44.62 18.36
CA ARG A 185 42.86 -44.86 18.78
C ARG A 185 42.01 -43.62 18.57
N ASP A 186 40.79 -43.84 18.09
CA ASP A 186 39.80 -42.78 18.03
C ASP A 186 39.14 -42.64 19.40
N LEU A 187 39.43 -41.54 20.09
CA LEU A 187 38.79 -41.18 21.34
C LEU A 187 37.69 -40.17 21.07
N MET A 188 36.53 -40.33 21.72
CA MET A 188 35.51 -39.28 21.68
C MET A 188 36.03 -38.06 22.43
N TYR A 189 36.39 -37.02 21.67
CA TYR A 189 36.91 -35.77 22.19
C TYR A 189 36.20 -34.61 21.49
N SER A 190 35.77 -33.63 22.27
CA SER A 190 35.17 -32.42 21.73
C SER A 190 35.53 -31.24 22.62
N GLU A 191 36.20 -30.25 22.04
CA GLU A 191 36.50 -28.98 22.71
C GLU A 191 35.20 -28.28 23.15
N ILE A 192 34.13 -28.41 22.36
CA ILE A 192 32.76 -28.00 22.69
C ILE A 192 32.28 -28.69 23.98
N ALA A 193 32.49 -30.00 24.13
CA ALA A 193 32.11 -30.73 25.34
C ALA A 193 32.89 -30.24 26.57
N THR A 194 34.19 -29.97 26.43
CA THR A 194 35.02 -29.41 27.51
C THR A 194 34.53 -28.05 27.97
N ILE A 195 34.16 -27.17 27.03
CA ILE A 195 33.61 -25.83 27.32
C ILE A 195 32.24 -25.96 28.00
N CYS A 196 31.33 -26.77 27.46
CA CYS A 196 30.00 -26.99 28.04
C CYS A 196 30.06 -27.58 29.44
N TYR A 197 30.95 -28.56 29.65
CA TYR A 197 31.17 -29.17 30.96
C TYR A 197 31.62 -28.15 32.00
N GLY A 198 32.58 -27.28 31.62
CA GLY A 198 33.04 -26.19 32.46
C GLY A 198 31.93 -25.17 32.76
N ALA A 199 31.13 -24.83 31.76
CA ALA A 199 30.00 -23.91 31.89
C ALA A 199 28.90 -24.46 32.82
N LEU A 200 28.47 -25.71 32.66
CA LEU A 200 27.43 -26.32 33.50
C LEU A 200 27.87 -26.44 34.97
N LYS A 201 29.15 -26.78 35.22
CA LYS A 201 29.70 -26.76 36.58
C LYS A 201 29.69 -25.37 37.19
N LEU A 202 30.04 -24.35 36.40
CA LEU A 202 30.02 -22.97 36.85
C LEU A 202 28.60 -22.48 37.12
N PHE A 203 27.65 -22.82 36.26
CA PHE A 203 26.22 -22.55 36.42
C PHE A 203 25.67 -23.17 37.72
N SER A 204 25.98 -24.45 37.97
CA SER A 204 25.58 -25.16 39.19
C SER A 204 26.08 -24.50 40.48
N LYS A 205 27.32 -23.98 40.48
CA LYS A 205 27.95 -23.35 41.65
C LYS A 205 27.58 -21.88 41.85
N LYS A 206 27.08 -21.18 40.83
CA LYS A 206 26.96 -19.70 40.90
C LYS A 206 25.57 -19.17 40.60
N ARG A 207 24.77 -19.87 39.79
CA ARG A 207 23.43 -19.41 39.40
C ARG A 207 22.33 -20.19 40.09
N ILE A 208 22.44 -21.51 40.17
CA ILE A 208 21.45 -22.32 40.89
C ILE A 208 21.45 -21.98 42.39
N GLU A 209 22.62 -21.67 42.97
CA GLU A 209 22.73 -21.23 44.37
C GLU A 209 21.98 -19.92 44.66
N ALA A 210 21.73 -19.07 43.65
CA ALA A 210 21.01 -17.81 43.80
C ALA A 210 19.48 -17.95 43.76
N ILE A 211 18.95 -19.13 43.38
CA ILE A 211 17.51 -19.41 43.39
C ILE A 211 17.08 -19.73 44.82
N LYS A 212 16.11 -18.98 45.35
CA LYS A 212 15.64 -19.13 46.74
C LYS A 212 14.74 -20.32 46.95
N ASP A 213 13.91 -20.60 45.96
CA ASP A 213 13.00 -21.73 46.04
C ASP A 213 13.79 -23.04 46.15
N SER A 214 13.72 -23.67 47.33
CA SER A 214 14.48 -24.89 47.62
C SER A 214 14.14 -26.06 46.71
N LYS A 215 12.89 -26.14 46.21
CA LYS A 215 12.44 -27.19 45.30
C LYS A 215 13.05 -26.96 43.91
N TYR A 216 12.90 -25.76 43.36
CA TYR A 216 13.46 -25.41 42.06
C TYR A 216 14.98 -25.50 42.04
N GLN A 217 15.64 -25.02 43.10
CA GLN A 217 17.08 -25.12 43.27
C GLN A 217 17.54 -26.57 43.24
N LYS A 218 16.91 -27.45 44.04
CA LYS A 218 17.25 -28.88 44.11
C LYS A 218 17.07 -29.59 42.78
N GLU A 219 15.94 -29.36 42.11
CA GLU A 219 15.66 -29.98 40.80
C GLU A 219 16.64 -29.53 39.72
N LEU A 220 16.94 -28.23 39.62
CA LEU A 220 17.92 -27.71 38.67
C LEU A 220 19.32 -28.25 38.93
N HIS A 221 19.71 -28.37 40.22
CA HIS A 221 20.99 -28.96 40.59
C HIS A 221 21.06 -30.43 40.13
N GLN A 222 20.02 -31.23 40.40
CA GLN A 222 19.96 -32.63 39.97
C GLN A 222 20.03 -32.78 38.45
N ASN A 223 19.24 -32.00 37.70
CA ASN A 223 19.22 -32.06 36.23
C ASN A 223 20.57 -31.63 35.64
N THR A 224 21.17 -30.56 36.17
CA THR A 224 22.50 -30.11 35.74
C THR A 224 23.55 -31.20 35.99
N GLN A 225 23.56 -31.83 37.16
CA GLN A 225 24.52 -32.88 37.50
C GLN A 225 24.35 -34.13 36.61
N LYS A 226 23.12 -34.48 36.23
CA LYS A 226 22.87 -35.56 35.26
C LYS A 226 23.55 -35.29 33.93
N VAL A 227 23.38 -34.08 33.38
CA VAL A 227 23.99 -33.69 32.09
C VAL A 227 25.51 -33.59 32.20
N VAL A 228 26.03 -33.00 33.28
CA VAL A 228 27.48 -32.94 33.56
C VAL A 228 28.07 -34.35 33.61
N SER A 229 27.40 -35.28 34.31
CA SER A 229 27.85 -36.68 34.43
C SER A 229 27.76 -37.43 33.09
N PHE A 230 26.73 -37.16 32.29
CA PHE A 230 26.57 -37.74 30.96
C PHE A 230 27.70 -37.30 30.02
N ILE A 231 27.96 -35.98 29.96
CA ILE A 231 29.07 -35.42 29.19
C ILE A 231 30.40 -36.01 29.70
N ALA A 232 30.61 -36.05 31.02
CA ALA A 232 31.78 -36.61 31.68
C ALA A 232 32.11 -38.05 31.27
N LYS A 233 31.08 -38.89 31.13
CA LYS A 233 31.22 -40.31 30.74
C LYS A 233 31.47 -40.48 29.24
N LYS A 234 30.92 -39.59 28.41
CA LYS A 234 30.92 -39.72 26.95
C LYS A 234 32.21 -39.21 26.30
N TYR A 235 32.84 -38.17 26.85
CA TYR A 235 34.02 -37.53 26.24
C TYR A 235 35.25 -37.61 27.15
N SER A 236 36.45 -37.59 26.56
CA SER A 236 37.67 -37.32 27.32
C SER A 236 37.86 -35.82 27.51
N PHE A 237 38.14 -35.39 28.74
CA PHE A 237 38.35 -33.98 29.10
C PHE A 237 39.82 -33.67 29.34
N ASP A 238 40.22 -32.46 28.97
CA ASP A 238 41.46 -31.89 29.45
C ASP A 238 41.30 -31.46 30.92
N LYS A 239 41.93 -32.20 31.84
CA LYS A 239 41.90 -31.90 33.28
C LYS A 239 42.58 -30.56 33.62
N GLY A 240 43.42 -30.01 32.74
CA GLY A 240 44.05 -28.71 32.90
C GLY A 240 43.17 -27.52 32.46
N TYR A 241 42.06 -27.78 31.76
CA TYR A 241 41.19 -26.72 31.26
C TYR A 241 40.28 -26.15 32.37
N LYS A 242 40.60 -24.96 32.85
CA LYS A 242 39.74 -24.19 33.76
C LYS A 242 38.85 -23.22 33.00
N PHE A 243 37.53 -23.44 33.01
CA PHE A 243 36.56 -22.54 32.40
C PHE A 243 36.33 -21.30 33.29
N THR A 244 36.19 -20.13 32.65
CA THR A 244 35.85 -18.84 33.26
C THR A 244 34.85 -18.13 32.36
N LEU A 245 34.01 -17.23 32.88
CA LEU A 245 33.07 -16.47 32.03
C LEU A 245 33.78 -15.62 30.97
N SER A 246 34.96 -15.09 31.29
CA SER A 246 35.81 -14.39 30.31
C SER A 246 36.18 -15.23 29.09
N LYS A 247 36.24 -16.56 29.23
CA LYS A 247 36.45 -17.46 28.09
C LYS A 247 35.20 -17.61 27.24
N LEU A 248 33.99 -17.43 27.78
CA LEU A 248 32.74 -17.57 27.04
C LEU A 248 32.52 -16.44 26.02
N GLY A 249 32.94 -15.22 26.36
CA GLY A 249 32.88 -14.05 25.47
C GLY A 249 34.04 -13.93 24.48
N ASN A 250 35.07 -14.78 24.58
CA ASN A 250 36.27 -14.68 23.75
C ASN A 250 36.02 -15.17 22.32
N PHE A 251 36.54 -14.44 21.33
CA PHE A 251 36.54 -14.82 19.91
C PHE A 251 37.02 -16.26 19.65
N LYS A 252 38.02 -16.73 20.40
CA LYS A 252 38.52 -18.12 20.29
C LYS A 252 37.43 -19.15 20.58
N THR A 253 36.60 -18.88 21.60
CA THR A 253 35.46 -19.73 21.95
C THR A 253 34.38 -19.64 20.89
N SER A 254 33.99 -18.43 20.45
CA SER A 254 32.99 -18.26 19.38
C SER A 254 33.37 -19.00 18.10
N LYS A 255 34.65 -18.99 17.71
CA LYS A 255 35.18 -19.69 16.53
C LYS A 255 35.05 -21.22 16.62
N ILE A 256 35.07 -21.80 17.82
CA ILE A 256 34.89 -23.25 18.01
C ILE A 256 33.45 -23.66 17.69
N PHE A 257 32.46 -22.83 18.02
CA PHE A 257 31.04 -23.11 17.83
C PHE A 257 30.48 -22.60 16.49
N SER A 258 31.24 -21.81 15.72
CA SER A 258 30.78 -21.17 14.47
C SER A 258 30.64 -22.12 13.27
N LYS A 259 31.09 -23.38 13.38
CA LYS A 259 31.22 -24.31 12.24
C LYS A 259 29.88 -24.86 11.72
N LYS A 260 28.89 -25.09 12.58
CA LYS A 260 27.58 -25.67 12.22
C LYS A 260 26.45 -24.94 12.94
N SER A 261 25.26 -24.93 12.37
CA SER A 261 24.08 -24.22 12.92
C SER A 261 23.68 -24.74 14.30
N ASP A 262 23.74 -26.05 14.54
CA ASP A 262 23.46 -26.68 15.83
C ASP A 262 24.48 -26.29 16.91
N MET A 263 25.77 -26.18 16.55
CA MET A 263 26.82 -25.70 17.45
C MET A 263 26.64 -24.22 17.78
N LYS A 264 26.22 -23.39 16.83
CA LYS A 264 25.90 -21.98 17.08
C LYS A 264 24.76 -21.85 18.10
N LEU A 265 23.69 -22.63 17.93
CA LEU A 265 22.57 -22.66 18.89
C LEU A 265 22.98 -23.15 20.28
N LEU A 266 23.88 -24.14 20.35
CA LEU A 266 24.42 -24.58 21.63
C LEU A 266 25.20 -23.46 22.36
N LEU A 267 25.98 -22.65 21.63
CA LEU A 267 26.67 -21.51 22.24
C LEU A 267 25.67 -20.49 22.79
N VAL A 268 24.59 -20.22 22.06
CA VAL A 268 23.47 -19.39 22.54
C VAL A 268 22.92 -19.98 23.84
N ASP A 269 22.54 -21.26 23.86
CA ASP A 269 22.01 -21.94 25.04
C ASP A 269 22.96 -21.83 26.25
N ILE A 270 24.28 -22.02 26.07
CA ILE A 270 25.27 -21.85 27.15
C ILE A 270 25.33 -20.39 27.64
N LYS A 271 25.31 -19.41 26.73
CA LYS A 271 25.28 -17.99 27.08
C LYS A 271 23.99 -17.63 27.84
N SER A 272 22.86 -18.23 27.48
CA SER A 272 21.56 -18.03 28.14
C SER A 272 21.52 -18.50 29.59
N LEU A 273 22.31 -19.51 29.97
CA LEU A 273 22.45 -19.93 31.38
C LEU A 273 22.99 -18.81 32.27
N PHE A 274 23.67 -17.81 31.70
CA PHE A 274 24.29 -16.71 32.42
C PHE A 274 23.66 -15.34 32.11
N GLY A 275 22.63 -15.27 31.25
CA GLY A 275 21.99 -14.00 30.85
C GLY A 275 22.76 -13.20 29.80
N PHE A 276 23.50 -13.89 28.93
CA PHE A 276 24.28 -13.28 27.84
C PHE A 276 23.67 -13.51 26.45
N GLU A 277 22.36 -13.72 26.37
CA GLU A 277 21.67 -14.03 25.09
C GLU A 277 21.82 -12.90 24.06
N GLN A 278 21.87 -11.66 24.54
CA GLN A 278 21.96 -10.45 23.72
C GLN A 278 23.34 -10.24 23.10
N MET A 279 24.38 -10.88 23.64
CA MET A 279 25.77 -10.76 23.17
C MET A 279 26.07 -11.69 21.98
N TYR A 280 25.05 -12.00 21.18
CA TYR A 280 25.17 -12.86 20.00
C TYR A 280 25.10 -12.06 18.69
N ASP A 281 24.29 -11.00 18.63
CA ASP A 281 24.10 -10.18 17.42
C ASP A 281 24.92 -8.88 17.40
N ASP A 282 25.44 -8.42 18.55
CA ASP A 282 26.32 -7.25 18.62
C ASP A 282 27.65 -7.57 17.91
N SER A 283 27.81 -7.07 16.69
CA SER A 283 29.02 -7.11 15.87
C SER A 283 30.24 -6.66 16.68
N GLU A 284 31.20 -7.57 16.90
CA GLU A 284 32.62 -7.34 17.27
C GLU A 284 33.00 -6.37 18.41
N ILE A 285 32.05 -5.68 19.05
CA ILE A 285 32.32 -4.82 20.20
C ILE A 285 32.33 -5.72 21.43
N ALA A 286 33.55 -6.06 21.85
CA ALA A 286 33.78 -6.79 23.07
C ALA A 286 33.14 -6.02 24.25
N VAL A 287 32.01 -6.51 24.76
CA VAL A 287 31.51 -6.08 26.07
C VAL A 287 32.48 -6.66 27.11
N THR A 288 33.57 -5.95 27.35
CA THR A 288 34.70 -6.38 28.20
C THR A 288 34.36 -6.40 29.69
N ASN A 289 33.18 -5.92 30.09
CA ASN A 289 32.92 -5.54 31.48
C ASN A 289 31.90 -6.41 32.23
N ARG A 290 31.25 -7.42 31.61
CA ARG A 290 30.24 -8.28 32.30
C ARG A 290 30.79 -9.65 32.73
N TYR A 291 31.85 -9.66 33.54
CA TYR A 291 32.47 -10.92 33.98
C TYR A 291 32.27 -11.27 35.45
N ASP A 292 31.40 -10.56 36.18
CA ASP A 292 31.04 -10.97 37.52
C ASP A 292 29.92 -12.03 37.49
N LEU A 293 30.17 -13.17 38.12
CA LEU A 293 29.30 -14.36 38.12
C LEU A 293 27.95 -14.15 38.84
N LYS A 294 27.70 -12.94 39.32
CA LYS A 294 26.55 -12.55 40.14
C LYS A 294 25.54 -11.72 39.35
N THR A 295 25.89 -11.17 38.18
CA THR A 295 24.97 -10.32 37.40
C THR A 295 24.28 -11.05 36.23
N THR A 296 22.95 -10.93 36.10
CA THR A 296 22.19 -11.53 34.98
C THR A 296 21.27 -10.48 34.37
N SER A 297 21.22 -10.41 33.05
CA SER A 297 20.36 -9.50 32.31
C SER A 297 19.49 -10.24 31.30
N PHE A 298 18.27 -9.77 31.10
CA PHE A 298 17.42 -10.17 29.99
C PHE A 298 16.58 -8.99 29.54
N PHE A 299 16.79 -8.50 28.31
CA PHE A 299 15.96 -7.46 27.70
C PHE A 299 15.50 -7.84 26.30
N ILE A 300 14.36 -7.28 25.93
CA ILE A 300 13.68 -7.44 24.66
C ILE A 300 13.33 -6.06 24.10
N ASN A 301 13.34 -5.97 22.77
CA ASN A 301 12.88 -4.80 22.06
C ASN A 301 11.34 -4.84 22.01
N PRO A 302 10.63 -3.95 22.72
CA PRO A 302 9.18 -3.99 22.81
C PRO A 302 8.51 -3.61 21.49
N THR A 303 9.10 -2.72 20.67
CA THR A 303 8.56 -2.37 19.34
C THR A 303 8.51 -3.58 18.43
N SER A 304 9.63 -4.32 18.34
CA SER A 304 9.69 -5.54 17.53
C SER A 304 8.70 -6.60 18.03
N PHE A 305 8.63 -6.80 19.35
CA PHE A 305 7.66 -7.74 19.92
C PHE A 305 6.21 -7.33 19.64
N TYR A 306 5.88 -6.06 19.85
CA TYR A 306 4.53 -5.53 19.62
C TYR A 306 4.08 -5.77 18.17
N GLU A 307 4.95 -5.51 17.19
CA GLU A 307 4.60 -5.78 15.80
C GLU A 307 4.32 -7.27 15.51
N TRP A 308 5.12 -8.17 16.07
CA TRP A 308 4.88 -9.61 15.92
C TRP A 308 3.64 -10.10 16.66
N TYR A 309 3.31 -9.46 17.78
CA TYR A 309 2.09 -9.73 18.53
C TYR A 309 0.84 -9.27 17.78
N VAL A 310 0.86 -8.06 17.21
CA VAL A 310 -0.19 -7.55 16.33
C VAL A 310 -0.36 -8.47 15.12
N TYR A 311 0.72 -8.92 14.49
CA TYR A 311 0.65 -9.90 13.40
C TYR A 311 -0.03 -11.21 13.83
N ASP A 312 0.25 -11.71 15.04
CA ASP A 312 -0.36 -12.93 15.58
C ASP A 312 -1.89 -12.81 15.64
N ILE A 313 -2.39 -11.67 16.14
CA ILE A 313 -3.81 -11.38 16.25
C ILE A 313 -4.44 -11.17 14.87
N LEU A 314 -3.83 -10.33 14.03
CA LEU A 314 -4.34 -10.03 12.67
C LEU A 314 -4.39 -11.29 11.81
N LYS A 315 -3.45 -12.23 11.98
CA LYS A 315 -3.44 -13.49 11.24
C LYS A 315 -4.64 -14.38 11.60
N ASP A 316 -4.96 -14.47 12.89
CA ASP A 316 -6.12 -15.23 13.35
C ASP A 316 -7.44 -14.56 12.92
N PHE A 317 -7.51 -13.22 12.95
CA PHE A 317 -8.62 -12.46 12.38
C PHE A 317 -8.77 -12.68 10.87
N ALA A 318 -7.68 -12.60 10.12
CA ALA A 318 -7.68 -12.73 8.67
C ALA A 318 -8.15 -14.12 8.25
N TYR A 319 -7.71 -15.17 8.95
CA TYR A 319 -8.16 -16.54 8.72
C TYR A 319 -9.67 -16.70 8.96
N LYS A 320 -10.20 -16.14 10.06
CA LYS A 320 -11.63 -16.23 10.40
C LYS A 320 -12.54 -15.50 9.40
N ASN A 321 -12.05 -14.41 8.81
CA ASN A 321 -12.84 -13.54 7.93
C ASN A 321 -12.44 -13.65 6.44
N SER A 322 -11.67 -14.66 6.06
CA SER A 322 -11.21 -14.90 4.67
C SER A 322 -10.42 -13.74 4.04
N TYR A 323 -9.68 -12.98 4.86
CA TYR A 323 -8.71 -11.99 4.37
C TYR A 323 -7.35 -12.65 4.11
N LYS A 324 -6.61 -12.13 3.13
CA LYS A 324 -5.18 -12.43 2.96
C LYS A 324 -4.35 -11.38 3.69
N ILE A 325 -3.44 -11.80 4.55
CA ILE A 325 -2.51 -10.92 5.27
C ILE A 325 -1.12 -10.92 4.63
N LEU A 326 -0.60 -9.73 4.34
CA LEU A 326 0.75 -9.48 3.88
C LEU A 326 1.59 -8.91 5.03
N PHE A 327 2.83 -9.40 5.18
CA PHE A 327 3.75 -8.99 6.24
C PHE A 327 5.20 -9.32 5.87
N ASP A 328 6.01 -8.30 5.55
CA ASP A 328 7.38 -8.45 5.03
C ASP A 328 8.34 -9.19 5.98
N LYS A 329 8.13 -9.09 7.31
CA LYS A 329 9.04 -9.72 8.29
C LYS A 329 8.86 -11.24 8.39
N HIS A 330 7.77 -11.79 7.85
CA HIS A 330 7.54 -13.23 7.83
C HIS A 330 8.31 -13.90 6.68
N SER A 331 8.85 -15.09 6.91
CA SER A 331 9.76 -15.77 5.96
C SER A 331 9.12 -16.23 4.65
N ASN A 332 7.82 -15.95 4.42
CA ASN A 332 7.12 -16.37 3.22
C ASN A 332 7.25 -15.30 2.12
N LYS A 333 8.05 -15.57 1.09
CA LYS A 333 8.43 -14.60 0.06
C LYS A 333 7.27 -14.09 -0.80
N GLU A 334 6.13 -14.76 -0.79
CA GLU A 334 4.94 -14.43 -1.60
C GLU A 334 4.02 -13.38 -0.95
N ASN A 335 4.26 -13.01 0.31
CA ASN A 335 3.37 -12.11 1.08
C ASN A 335 4.04 -10.79 1.45
N LYS A 336 4.57 -10.08 0.45
CA LYS A 336 5.24 -8.80 0.66
C LYS A 336 4.29 -7.61 0.63
N THR A 337 4.53 -6.66 1.52
CA THR A 337 3.88 -5.34 1.60
C THR A 337 4.68 -4.25 0.87
N THR A 338 5.98 -4.48 0.64
CA THR A 338 6.90 -3.53 -0.01
C THR A 338 6.43 -3.10 -1.41
N VAL A 339 6.41 -1.80 -1.66
CA VAL A 339 6.25 -1.19 -3.00
C VAL A 339 7.48 -0.34 -3.32
N GLU A 340 8.17 -0.65 -4.40
CA GLU A 340 9.30 0.13 -4.90
C GLU A 340 8.80 1.28 -5.79
N TYR A 341 9.45 2.44 -5.69
CA TYR A 341 9.12 3.61 -6.50
C TYR A 341 10.37 4.42 -6.82
N ASP A 342 10.29 5.22 -7.87
CA ASP A 342 11.41 6.01 -8.35
C ASP A 342 11.20 7.50 -8.05
N LEU A 343 12.28 8.21 -7.70
CA LEU A 343 12.30 9.67 -7.72
C LEU A 343 12.91 10.13 -9.04
N ILE A 344 12.17 10.94 -9.78
CA ILE A 344 12.58 11.46 -11.09
C ILE A 344 12.82 12.96 -10.94
N SER A 345 14.05 13.38 -11.22
CA SER A 345 14.43 14.79 -11.32
C SER A 345 14.80 15.13 -12.76
N ASN A 346 14.30 16.26 -13.24
CA ASN A 346 14.66 16.80 -14.55
C ASN A 346 16.15 17.20 -14.63
N GLU A 347 16.79 17.48 -13.50
CA GLU A 347 18.20 17.91 -13.44
C GLU A 347 19.15 16.77 -13.01
N TYR A 348 18.73 15.92 -12.07
CA TYR A 348 19.60 14.93 -11.42
C TYR A 348 19.32 13.48 -11.83
N GLY A 349 18.38 13.25 -12.76
CA GLY A 349 18.05 11.92 -13.26
C GLY A 349 17.16 11.11 -12.30
N LYS A 350 17.30 9.78 -12.32
CA LYS A 350 16.39 8.83 -11.66
C LYS A 350 17.06 8.08 -10.50
N ASP A 351 16.52 8.20 -9.28
CA ASP A 351 16.87 7.38 -8.10
C ASP A 351 15.90 6.21 -7.99
N LYS A 352 16.43 4.97 -8.01
CA LYS A 352 15.66 3.71 -8.07
C LYS A 352 15.64 2.90 -6.77
N GLU A 353 16.15 3.45 -5.67
CA GLU A 353 16.34 2.69 -4.43
C GLU A 353 15.31 2.98 -3.33
N ARG A 354 14.14 3.56 -3.70
CA ARG A 354 13.11 3.92 -2.71
C ARG A 354 12.02 2.86 -2.62
N SER A 355 11.55 2.64 -1.39
CA SER A 355 10.46 1.74 -1.09
C SER A 355 9.54 2.28 0.00
N ALA A 356 8.25 1.96 -0.14
CA ALA A 356 7.24 2.10 0.89
C ALA A 356 6.96 0.74 1.52
N ASN A 357 7.03 0.69 2.85
CA ASN A 357 7.00 -0.54 3.63
C ASN A 357 5.98 -0.36 4.77
N PRO A 358 4.68 -0.51 4.49
CA PRO A 358 3.68 -0.60 5.55
C PRO A 358 3.91 -1.86 6.38
N ASP A 359 3.55 -1.83 7.65
CA ASP A 359 3.81 -2.97 8.53
C ASP A 359 2.90 -4.15 8.16
N TYR A 360 1.63 -3.92 7.85
CA TYR A 360 0.70 -4.97 7.40
C TYR A 360 -0.24 -4.48 6.32
N VAL A 361 -0.67 -5.41 5.47
CA VAL A 361 -1.78 -5.18 4.55
C VAL A 361 -2.75 -6.36 4.63
N LEU A 362 -4.02 -6.08 4.91
CA LEU A 362 -5.11 -7.05 4.76
C LEU A 362 -5.80 -6.83 3.42
N LEU A 363 -5.97 -7.91 2.67
CA LEU A 363 -6.62 -7.92 1.37
C LEU A 363 -7.94 -8.67 1.48
N ASN A 364 -9.03 -8.01 1.14
CA ASN A 364 -10.29 -8.66 0.82
C ASN A 364 -10.41 -8.74 -0.70
N GLU A 365 -10.05 -9.89 -1.27
CA GLU A 365 -10.06 -10.08 -2.73
C GLU A 365 -11.48 -9.99 -3.30
N SER A 366 -12.49 -10.48 -2.58
CA SER A 366 -13.89 -10.46 -3.03
C SER A 366 -14.47 -9.03 -3.15
N LYS A 367 -14.01 -8.11 -2.29
CA LYS A 367 -14.50 -6.73 -2.23
C LYS A 367 -13.51 -5.72 -2.85
N ASN A 368 -12.36 -6.19 -3.34
CA ASN A 368 -11.24 -5.36 -3.79
C ASN A 368 -10.81 -4.27 -2.79
N ILE A 369 -10.87 -4.58 -1.49
CA ILE A 369 -10.50 -3.66 -0.41
C ILE A 369 -9.13 -4.03 0.15
N LYS A 370 -8.29 -3.00 0.32
CA LYS A 370 -6.98 -3.13 1.00
C LYS A 370 -6.97 -2.30 2.27
N ILE A 371 -6.70 -2.95 3.39
CA ILE A 371 -6.52 -2.27 4.67
C ILE A 371 -5.02 -2.18 4.95
N VAL A 372 -4.50 -0.96 5.00
CA VAL A 372 -3.09 -0.67 5.25
C VAL A 372 -2.94 -0.34 6.73
N LEU A 373 -2.10 -1.08 7.43
CA LEU A 373 -1.98 -1.03 8.88
C LEU A 373 -0.53 -0.75 9.25
N ASP A 374 -0.33 0.20 10.17
CA ASP A 374 0.99 0.53 10.71
C ASP A 374 0.92 0.55 12.25
N ALA A 375 1.75 -0.25 12.90
CA ALA A 375 1.70 -0.46 14.34
C ALA A 375 2.76 0.35 15.07
N LYS A 376 2.34 1.11 16.09
CA LYS A 376 3.21 1.99 16.85
C LYS A 376 3.21 1.61 18.33
N TRP A 377 4.40 1.38 18.87
CA TRP A 377 4.61 1.20 20.31
C TRP A 377 4.56 2.55 21.06
N LYS A 378 3.37 3.16 21.13
CA LYS A 378 3.12 4.47 21.78
C LYS A 378 1.80 4.42 22.57
N SER A 379 1.74 5.08 23.73
CA SER A 379 0.49 5.24 24.48
C SER A 379 -0.11 6.61 24.16
N ILE A 380 -1.28 6.62 23.51
CA ILE A 380 -1.93 7.84 23.03
C ILE A 380 -3.10 8.17 23.95
N ASN A 381 -2.91 9.18 24.82
CA ASN A 381 -3.94 9.66 25.74
C ASN A 381 -4.54 11.02 25.34
N SER A 382 -4.17 11.54 24.17
CA SER A 382 -4.69 12.79 23.58
C SER A 382 -4.31 12.83 22.10
N LEU A 383 -5.15 13.39 21.24
CA LEU A 383 -4.89 13.49 19.79
C LEU A 383 -3.55 14.17 19.46
N GLY A 384 -3.16 15.21 20.21
CA GLY A 384 -1.89 15.91 20.01
C GLY A 384 -0.62 15.08 20.26
N LYS A 385 -0.74 13.83 20.73
CA LYS A 385 0.38 12.89 20.85
C LYS A 385 0.57 11.97 19.64
N ILE A 386 -0.35 12.03 18.67
CA ILE A 386 -0.17 11.35 17.39
C ILE A 386 0.87 12.16 16.60
N ASP A 387 2.00 11.53 16.29
CA ASP A 387 3.10 12.18 15.58
C ASP A 387 2.72 12.36 14.10
N SER A 388 3.01 13.54 13.53
CA SER A 388 2.79 13.79 12.11
C SER A 388 3.51 12.80 11.22
N ASN A 389 4.70 12.34 11.63
CA ASN A 389 5.44 11.35 10.87
C ASN A 389 4.68 10.01 10.77
N ASP A 390 3.87 9.65 11.77
CA ASP A 390 3.12 8.39 11.77
C ASP A 390 2.02 8.42 10.70
N PHE A 391 1.15 9.45 10.70
CA PHE A 391 0.05 9.53 9.75
C PHE A 391 0.49 9.96 8.35
N LEU A 392 1.56 10.74 8.19
CA LEU A 392 2.11 11.09 6.87
C LEU A 392 2.78 9.88 6.20
N LYS A 393 3.48 9.03 6.96
CA LYS A 393 3.99 7.76 6.46
C LYS A 393 2.83 6.87 5.99
N LEU A 394 1.80 6.72 6.83
CA LEU A 394 0.62 5.91 6.51
C LEU A 394 -0.12 6.43 5.27
N GLN A 395 -0.30 7.75 5.14
CA GLN A 395 -0.89 8.38 3.96
C GLN A 395 -0.10 8.04 2.70
N ARG A 396 1.24 8.18 2.75
CA ARG A 396 2.11 7.87 1.61
C ARG A 396 2.05 6.39 1.24
N ASP A 397 2.12 5.49 2.22
CA ASP A 397 2.08 4.05 1.99
C ASP A 397 0.71 3.64 1.40
N ALA A 398 -0.38 4.24 1.87
CA ALA A 398 -1.71 4.07 1.31
C ALA A 398 -1.82 4.58 -0.13
N LEU A 399 -1.28 5.76 -0.44
CA LEU A 399 -1.27 6.32 -1.79
C LEU A 399 -0.51 5.44 -2.79
N LEU A 400 0.67 4.95 -2.41
CA LEU A 400 1.51 4.12 -3.29
C LEU A 400 0.92 2.74 -3.56
N LEU A 401 0.08 2.22 -2.66
CA LEU A 401 -0.63 0.95 -2.86
C LEU A 401 -1.89 1.08 -3.70
N LYS A 402 -2.35 2.32 -3.98
CA LYS A 402 -3.61 2.62 -4.68
C LYS A 402 -3.49 2.18 -6.13
N LYS A 403 -4.25 1.13 -6.48
CA LYS A 403 -4.52 0.76 -7.88
C LYS A 403 -5.88 1.35 -8.27
N LEU A 404 -6.08 1.59 -9.56
CA LEU A 404 -7.28 2.23 -10.13
C LEU A 404 -8.62 1.66 -9.61
N GLU A 405 -8.65 0.38 -9.24
CA GLU A 405 -9.89 -0.31 -8.82
C GLU A 405 -9.97 -0.66 -7.32
N SER A 406 -8.88 -0.49 -6.54
CA SER A 406 -8.84 -0.96 -5.15
C SER A 406 -8.99 0.18 -4.14
N LYS A 407 -10.02 0.15 -3.29
CA LYS A 407 -10.14 1.13 -2.20
C LYS A 407 -9.14 0.81 -1.09
N ILE A 408 -8.49 1.85 -0.60
CA ILE A 408 -7.46 1.75 0.42
C ILE A 408 -7.93 2.40 1.69
N ILE A 409 -7.71 1.66 2.76
CA ILE A 409 -8.23 1.95 4.06
C ILE A 409 -7.07 1.97 5.06
N PRO A 410 -6.58 3.15 5.44
CA PRO A 410 -5.43 3.30 6.33
C PRO A 410 -5.83 3.22 7.81
N TYR A 411 -5.00 2.55 8.62
CA TYR A 411 -5.12 2.49 10.07
C TYR A 411 -3.78 2.60 10.79
N LEU A 412 -3.80 3.28 11.93
CA LEU A 412 -2.74 3.15 12.94
C LEU A 412 -3.19 2.20 14.06
N ILE A 413 -2.25 1.40 14.56
CA ILE A 413 -2.49 0.46 15.65
C ILE A 413 -1.65 0.87 16.86
N TYR A 414 -2.29 1.07 18.00
CA TYR A 414 -1.64 1.44 19.26
C TYR A 414 -1.96 0.46 20.40
N PRO A 415 -1.03 0.23 21.34
CA PRO A 415 -1.29 -0.60 22.52
C PRO A 415 -2.29 0.03 23.49
N TYR A 416 -2.39 1.37 23.49
CA TYR A 416 -3.34 2.13 24.28
C TYR A 416 -3.76 3.38 23.51
N TYR A 417 -5.07 3.56 23.35
CA TYR A 417 -5.67 4.74 22.74
C TYR A 417 -6.96 5.13 23.49
N LEU A 418 -7.42 6.37 23.33
CA LEU A 418 -8.58 6.93 24.04
C LEU A 418 -9.88 6.14 23.83
N ASN A 419 -10.10 5.69 22.60
CA ASN A 419 -11.28 4.95 22.15
C ASN A 419 -10.82 3.80 21.26
N ASN A 420 -11.17 2.57 21.63
CA ASN A 420 -10.70 1.35 20.97
C ASN A 420 -10.98 1.28 19.45
N GLN A 421 -11.88 2.12 18.92
CA GLN A 421 -12.25 2.18 17.50
C GLN A 421 -12.64 3.62 17.09
N ASP A 422 -11.65 4.47 16.81
CA ASP A 422 -11.85 5.88 16.42
C ASP A 422 -11.51 6.13 14.94
N HIS A 423 -12.08 7.19 14.37
CA HIS A 423 -11.80 7.66 13.00
C HIS A 423 -11.35 9.12 13.03
N ILE A 424 -10.19 9.37 12.44
CA ILE A 424 -9.57 10.70 12.44
C ILE A 424 -9.61 11.27 11.02
N SER A 425 -10.17 12.47 10.91
CA SER A 425 -10.17 13.29 9.69
C SER A 425 -9.24 14.48 9.84
N ILE A 426 -8.29 14.61 8.92
CA ILE A 426 -7.46 15.81 8.79
C ILE A 426 -8.18 16.77 7.85
N LEU A 427 -8.68 17.87 8.39
CA LEU A 427 -9.45 18.88 7.65
C LEU A 427 -8.61 20.14 7.41
N LYS A 428 -8.81 20.76 6.25
CA LYS A 428 -8.39 22.15 5.98
C LYS A 428 -9.53 22.84 5.23
N ASP A 429 -10.04 23.94 5.77
CA ASP A 429 -11.12 24.73 5.16
C ASP A 429 -12.34 23.85 4.79
N ASP A 430 -12.74 22.95 5.71
CA ASP A 430 -13.80 21.94 5.57
C ASP A 430 -13.53 20.81 4.55
N ASP A 431 -12.42 20.87 3.80
CA ASP A 431 -11.97 19.78 2.92
C ASP A 431 -11.20 18.70 3.70
N SER A 432 -11.63 17.45 3.53
CA SER A 432 -10.95 16.28 4.10
C SER A 432 -9.69 15.93 3.30
N LEU A 433 -8.52 16.21 3.87
CA LEU A 433 -7.21 15.90 3.28
C LEU A 433 -6.83 14.43 3.43
N PHE A 434 -7.12 13.84 4.59
CA PHE A 434 -6.77 12.45 4.88
C PHE A 434 -7.62 11.90 6.02
N ASN A 435 -8.21 10.72 5.79
CA ASN A 435 -8.96 9.99 6.80
C ASN A 435 -8.27 8.68 7.10
N PHE A 436 -8.14 8.36 8.38
CA PHE A 436 -7.59 7.08 8.82
C PHE A 436 -8.24 6.64 10.12
N GLY A 437 -8.35 5.32 10.30
CA GLY A 437 -8.86 4.76 11.53
C GLY A 437 -7.77 4.49 12.55
N ILE A 438 -8.19 4.29 13.80
CA ILE A 438 -7.34 3.83 14.90
C ILE A 438 -7.85 2.48 15.40
N LEU A 439 -6.93 1.53 15.55
CA LEU A 439 -7.18 0.29 16.28
C LEU A 439 -6.38 0.27 17.58
N GLN A 440 -7.02 -0.16 18.65
CA GLN A 440 -6.31 -0.54 19.86
C GLN A 440 -6.11 -2.07 19.90
N ILE A 441 -4.85 -2.49 20.01
CA ILE A 441 -4.51 -3.89 20.31
C ILE A 441 -3.72 -3.89 21.62
N ASP A 442 -4.42 -4.20 22.72
CA ASP A 442 -3.85 -4.17 24.04
C ASP A 442 -2.80 -5.27 24.26
N MET A 443 -1.90 -5.02 25.22
CA MET A 443 -0.90 -5.99 25.67
C MET A 443 -1.28 -6.59 27.04
N ASN A 444 -2.57 -6.61 27.37
CA ASN A 444 -3.07 -7.28 28.58
C ASN A 444 -3.34 -8.77 28.32
N PHE A 445 -3.26 -9.18 27.06
CA PHE A 445 -3.28 -10.58 26.62
C PHE A 445 -4.59 -11.34 26.90
N THR A 446 -5.66 -10.61 27.22
CA THR A 446 -7.01 -11.14 27.35
C THR A 446 -7.68 -11.13 25.98
N GLU A 447 -8.01 -12.33 25.44
CA GLU A 447 -8.62 -12.47 24.11
C GLU A 447 -9.93 -11.68 23.93
N GLU A 448 -10.67 -11.46 25.02
CA GLU A 448 -11.94 -10.70 25.02
C GLU A 448 -11.78 -9.20 24.71
N ASN A 449 -10.59 -8.62 24.90
CA ASN A 449 -10.37 -7.18 24.73
C ASN A 449 -9.88 -6.78 23.33
N ASN A 450 -9.32 -7.72 22.55
CA ASN A 450 -8.71 -7.45 21.25
C ASN A 450 -9.67 -7.79 20.08
N SER A 451 -10.90 -7.26 20.13
CA SER A 451 -11.86 -7.38 19.03
C SER A 451 -11.50 -6.41 17.90
N ILE A 452 -11.00 -6.93 16.79
CA ILE A 452 -10.79 -6.16 15.56
C ILE A 452 -12.14 -5.99 14.85
N ASP A 453 -12.63 -4.77 14.80
CA ASP A 453 -13.78 -4.37 13.98
C ASP A 453 -13.40 -3.14 13.15
N PHE A 454 -13.43 -3.31 11.84
CA PHE A 454 -13.17 -2.24 10.89
C PHE A 454 -14.50 -1.53 10.64
N LYS A 455 -14.76 -0.42 11.34
CA LYS A 455 -15.98 0.39 11.15
C LYS A 455 -15.96 1.10 9.81
N TYR A 456 -16.33 0.39 8.75
CA TYR A 456 -16.63 0.97 7.45
C TYR A 456 -18.05 0.65 7.04
N ASP A 457 -18.70 1.65 6.45
CA ASP A 457 -19.84 1.41 5.61
C ASP A 457 -19.33 0.79 4.29
N PHE A 458 -19.27 -0.54 4.27
CA PHE A 458 -18.84 -1.28 3.09
C PHE A 458 -19.78 -1.04 1.90
N GLU A 459 -21.06 -0.75 2.12
CA GLU A 459 -22.02 -0.50 1.05
C GLU A 459 -21.78 0.87 0.39
N GLU A 460 -21.56 1.91 1.21
CA GLU A 460 -21.19 3.24 0.72
C GLU A 460 -19.82 3.20 -0.01
N ILE A 461 -18.89 2.42 0.52
CA ILE A 461 -17.60 2.17 -0.12
C ILE A 461 -17.74 1.51 -1.49
N GLU A 462 -18.54 0.44 -1.59
CA GLU A 462 -18.76 -0.29 -2.84
C GLU A 462 -19.41 0.61 -3.90
N LYS A 463 -20.41 1.42 -3.52
CA LYS A 463 -21.02 2.42 -4.41
C LYS A 463 -20.01 3.46 -4.93
N GLN A 464 -19.13 3.96 -4.06
CA GLN A 464 -18.11 4.93 -4.48
C GLN A 464 -17.08 4.31 -5.42
N ILE A 465 -16.70 3.04 -5.22
CA ILE A 465 -15.75 2.35 -6.11
C ILE A 465 -16.36 2.22 -7.52
N GLU A 466 -17.64 1.85 -7.61
CA GLU A 466 -18.33 1.75 -8.90
C GLU A 466 -18.40 3.11 -9.61
N LEU A 467 -18.69 4.19 -8.86
CA LEU A 467 -18.71 5.55 -9.40
C LEU A 467 -17.33 5.99 -9.90
N ASP A 468 -16.29 5.87 -9.06
CA ASP A 468 -14.92 6.26 -9.40
C ASP A 468 -14.39 5.48 -10.62
N SER A 469 -14.72 4.19 -10.71
CA SER A 469 -14.30 3.33 -11.82
C SER A 469 -14.98 3.74 -13.13
N ARG A 470 -16.28 4.06 -13.09
CA ARG A 470 -16.99 4.60 -14.27
C ARG A 470 -16.41 5.94 -14.70
N GLU A 471 -16.12 6.84 -13.75
CA GLU A 471 -15.52 8.13 -14.08
C GLU A 471 -14.13 8.00 -14.71
N ALA A 472 -13.31 7.07 -14.24
CA ALA A 472 -11.99 6.81 -14.80
C ALA A 472 -12.08 6.33 -16.26
N ILE A 473 -12.99 5.40 -16.56
CA ILE A 473 -13.23 4.90 -17.93
C ILE A 473 -13.66 6.06 -18.85
N ILE A 474 -14.62 6.88 -18.40
CA ILE A 474 -15.10 8.03 -19.19
C ILE A 474 -13.95 9.00 -19.46
N LYS A 475 -13.10 9.27 -18.45
CA LYS A 475 -11.94 10.16 -18.60
C LYS A 475 -10.92 9.62 -19.59
N GLU A 476 -10.62 8.33 -19.56
CA GLU A 476 -9.68 7.68 -20.48
C GLU A 476 -10.21 7.73 -21.92
N SER A 477 -11.46 7.33 -22.15
CA SER A 477 -12.09 7.42 -23.48
C SER A 477 -12.17 8.85 -23.99
N THR A 478 -12.44 9.81 -23.12
CA THR A 478 -12.49 11.23 -23.51
C THR A 478 -11.13 11.76 -23.94
N GLN A 479 -10.07 11.35 -23.26
CA GLN A 479 -8.70 11.71 -23.65
C GLN A 479 -8.36 11.15 -25.04
N GLU A 480 -8.71 9.89 -25.30
CA GLU A 480 -8.52 9.25 -26.62
C GLU A 480 -9.26 10.02 -27.74
N PHE A 481 -10.50 10.46 -27.49
CA PHE A 481 -11.26 11.24 -28.48
C PHE A 481 -10.67 12.64 -28.72
N ILE A 482 -10.17 13.30 -27.67
CA ILE A 482 -9.51 14.61 -27.81
C ILE A 482 -8.27 14.47 -28.71
N GLU A 483 -7.44 13.45 -28.46
CA GLU A 483 -6.23 13.20 -29.25
C GLU A 483 -6.56 12.90 -30.73
N ASP A 484 -7.55 12.05 -31.01
CA ASP A 484 -8.00 11.75 -32.39
C ASP A 484 -8.53 13.00 -33.12
N ILE A 485 -9.22 13.90 -32.42
CA ILE A 485 -9.71 15.16 -33.00
C ILE A 485 -8.56 16.13 -33.28
N GLU A 486 -7.58 16.24 -32.39
CA GLU A 486 -6.40 17.10 -32.59
C GLU A 486 -5.54 16.63 -33.77
N ASP A 487 -5.37 15.32 -33.92
CA ASP A 487 -4.68 14.72 -35.08
C ASP A 487 -5.41 15.05 -36.39
N LYS A 488 -6.74 14.89 -36.42
CA LYS A 488 -7.56 15.22 -37.60
C LYS A 488 -7.57 16.70 -37.93
N ARG A 489 -7.60 17.59 -36.92
CA ARG A 489 -7.45 19.05 -37.14
C ARG A 489 -6.13 19.36 -37.84
N SER A 490 -5.05 18.76 -37.35
CA SER A 490 -3.71 18.98 -37.91
C SER A 490 -3.63 18.51 -39.36
N GLU A 491 -4.26 17.37 -39.68
CA GLU A 491 -4.38 16.88 -41.05
C GLU A 491 -5.19 17.84 -41.95
N VAL A 492 -6.33 18.33 -41.46
CA VAL A 492 -7.22 19.24 -42.16
C VAL A 492 -6.55 20.59 -42.45
N ILE A 493 -5.86 21.18 -41.47
CA ILE A 493 -5.09 22.41 -41.66
C ILE A 493 -4.03 22.23 -42.75
N THR A 494 -3.36 21.07 -42.77
CA THR A 494 -2.37 20.75 -43.80
C THR A 494 -3.01 20.63 -45.19
N LYS A 495 -4.18 19.99 -45.31
CA LYS A 495 -4.92 19.91 -46.58
C LYS A 495 -5.40 21.30 -47.05
N LEU A 496 -5.89 22.14 -46.14
CA LEU A 496 -6.38 23.49 -46.45
C LEU A 496 -5.28 24.40 -47.02
N LEU A 497 -4.06 24.34 -46.45
CA LEU A 497 -2.91 25.11 -46.94
C LEU A 497 -2.52 24.74 -48.39
N ASN A 498 -2.86 23.53 -48.83
CA ASN A 498 -2.54 23.01 -50.16
C ASN A 498 -3.72 23.07 -51.15
N SER A 499 -4.89 23.58 -50.74
CA SER A 499 -6.11 23.62 -51.57
C SER A 499 -6.24 24.93 -52.37
N GLU A 500 -6.54 24.80 -53.66
CA GLU A 500 -6.55 25.96 -54.60
C GLU A 500 -7.94 26.59 -54.78
N ASN A 501 -9.03 25.84 -54.62
CA ASN A 501 -10.39 26.33 -54.86
C ASN A 501 -11.29 26.28 -53.61
N PHE A 502 -12.47 26.92 -53.68
CA PHE A 502 -13.41 27.03 -52.54
C PHE A 502 -14.19 25.73 -52.27
N GLU A 503 -14.49 24.95 -53.31
CA GLU A 503 -15.21 23.67 -53.18
C GLU A 503 -14.37 22.65 -52.39
N ASP A 504 -13.07 22.56 -52.71
CA ASP A 504 -12.11 21.68 -52.01
C ASP A 504 -12.02 22.04 -50.52
N LYS A 505 -12.07 23.34 -50.17
CA LYS A 505 -11.99 23.80 -48.79
C LYS A 505 -13.20 23.41 -47.95
N GLU A 506 -14.41 23.55 -48.49
CA GLU A 506 -15.64 23.15 -47.81
C GLU A 506 -15.72 21.62 -47.63
N GLU A 507 -15.26 20.84 -48.60
CA GLU A 507 -15.18 19.38 -48.46
C GLU A 507 -14.18 18.95 -47.38
N ILE A 508 -13.03 19.62 -47.29
CA ILE A 508 -12.04 19.37 -46.24
C ILE A 508 -12.62 19.72 -44.85
N PHE A 509 -13.38 20.81 -44.72
CA PHE A 509 -14.03 21.18 -43.46
C PHE A 509 -15.10 20.16 -43.03
N ALA A 510 -15.84 19.60 -43.98
CA ALA A 510 -16.86 18.58 -43.71
C ALA A 510 -16.31 17.34 -43.02
N GLN A 511 -15.12 16.88 -43.43
CA GLN A 511 -14.47 15.69 -42.86
C GLN A 511 -14.24 15.83 -41.35
N LEU A 512 -13.96 17.05 -40.89
CA LEU A 512 -13.72 17.33 -39.48
C LEU A 512 -15.02 17.46 -38.69
N ASP A 513 -16.04 18.09 -39.27
CA ASP A 513 -17.38 18.16 -38.65
C ASP A 513 -17.94 16.74 -38.43
N ASP A 514 -17.77 15.84 -39.41
CA ASP A 514 -18.19 14.43 -39.29
C ASP A 514 -17.40 13.68 -38.21
N ALA A 515 -16.10 13.97 -38.08
CA ALA A 515 -15.26 13.40 -37.03
C ALA A 515 -15.70 13.86 -35.62
N LEU A 516 -16.08 15.14 -35.48
CA LEU A 516 -16.59 15.68 -34.23
C LEU A 516 -17.92 15.04 -33.84
N ILE A 517 -18.86 14.90 -34.79
CA ILE A 517 -20.15 14.23 -34.54
C ILE A 517 -19.91 12.78 -34.13
N LYS A 518 -19.09 12.04 -34.87
CA LYS A 518 -18.80 10.63 -34.56
C LYS A 518 -18.17 10.44 -33.18
N SER A 519 -17.32 11.38 -32.75
CA SER A 519 -16.72 11.36 -31.42
C SER A 519 -17.75 11.71 -30.34
N SER A 520 -18.62 12.69 -30.61
CA SER A 520 -19.75 13.05 -29.77
C SER A 520 -20.71 11.86 -29.55
N ASP A 521 -21.07 11.15 -30.60
CA ASP A 521 -21.97 9.99 -30.53
C ASP A 521 -21.37 8.85 -29.70
N LYS A 522 -20.09 8.52 -29.93
CA LYS A 522 -19.38 7.52 -29.11
C LYS A 522 -19.26 7.92 -27.66
N LEU A 523 -19.00 9.21 -27.39
CA LEU A 523 -18.92 9.72 -26.03
C LEU A 523 -20.28 9.61 -25.34
N LEU A 524 -21.37 9.87 -26.04
CA LEU A 524 -22.73 9.75 -25.52
C LEU A 524 -23.07 8.32 -25.07
N GLU A 525 -22.56 7.27 -25.74
CA GLU A 525 -22.78 5.87 -25.33
C GLU A 525 -22.29 5.58 -23.91
N SER A 526 -21.32 6.36 -23.41
CA SER A 526 -20.74 6.23 -22.08
C SER A 526 -21.39 7.13 -21.01
N LEU A 527 -22.34 7.99 -21.40
CA LEU A 527 -22.94 9.01 -20.53
C LEU A 527 -24.43 8.74 -20.30
N GLU A 528 -24.92 9.13 -19.12
CA GLU A 528 -26.37 9.18 -18.88
C GLU A 528 -27.00 10.35 -19.65
N GLU A 529 -28.13 10.11 -20.31
CA GLU A 529 -28.87 11.15 -21.03
C GLU A 529 -29.39 12.21 -20.04
N LYS A 530 -28.89 13.44 -20.16
CA LYS A 530 -29.26 14.57 -19.30
C LYS A 530 -29.55 15.80 -20.13
N ILE A 531 -30.82 15.99 -20.47
CA ILE A 531 -31.29 17.07 -21.34
C ILE A 531 -31.52 18.35 -20.52
N SER A 532 -31.09 19.48 -21.07
CA SER A 532 -31.31 20.81 -20.50
C SER A 532 -32.76 21.27 -20.70
N PRO A 533 -33.35 22.05 -19.78
CA PRO A 533 -34.73 22.54 -19.91
C PRO A 533 -35.01 23.26 -21.24
N GLU A 534 -34.03 24.02 -21.73
CA GLU A 534 -34.12 24.78 -22.98
C GLU A 534 -34.22 23.85 -24.19
N VAL A 535 -33.42 22.77 -24.21
CA VAL A 535 -33.46 21.76 -25.27
C VAL A 535 -34.73 20.93 -25.19
N GLN A 536 -35.15 20.54 -23.97
CA GLN A 536 -36.40 19.81 -23.77
C GLN A 536 -37.60 20.59 -24.31
N ASN A 537 -37.63 21.91 -24.08
CA ASN A 537 -38.69 22.78 -24.60
C ASN A 537 -38.71 22.83 -26.14
N ILE A 538 -37.55 22.79 -26.80
CA ILE A 538 -37.48 22.69 -28.27
C ILE A 538 -38.05 21.35 -28.74
N LEU A 539 -37.65 20.25 -28.11
CA LEU A 539 -38.15 18.92 -28.45
C LEU A 539 -39.68 18.88 -28.28
N ASP A 540 -40.21 19.31 -27.13
CA ASP A 540 -41.66 19.28 -26.85
C ASP A 540 -42.50 20.09 -27.85
N ILE A 541 -42.01 21.24 -28.32
CA ILE A 541 -42.76 22.14 -29.22
C ILE A 541 -42.56 21.79 -30.71
N TYR A 542 -41.40 21.25 -31.08
CA TYR A 542 -40.98 21.10 -32.47
C TYR A 542 -40.64 19.67 -32.90
N GLU A 543 -40.87 18.64 -32.07
CA GLU A 543 -40.62 17.23 -32.41
C GLU A 543 -41.19 16.83 -33.79
N ASN A 544 -42.41 17.26 -34.11
CA ASN A 544 -43.08 16.96 -35.39
C ASN A 544 -42.50 17.69 -36.62
N VAL A 545 -41.48 18.53 -36.44
CA VAL A 545 -40.88 19.37 -37.48
C VAL A 545 -39.39 19.12 -37.62
N LEU A 546 -38.72 18.78 -36.53
CA LEU A 546 -37.31 18.43 -36.51
C LEU A 546 -37.06 17.16 -37.32
N GLU A 547 -35.90 17.12 -37.98
CA GLU A 547 -35.41 15.86 -38.54
C GLU A 547 -34.97 14.91 -37.42
N GLU A 548 -34.97 13.59 -37.71
CA GLU A 548 -34.57 12.58 -36.72
C GLU A 548 -33.15 12.83 -36.21
N ASP A 549 -32.22 13.18 -37.10
CA ASP A 549 -30.83 13.46 -36.73
C ASP A 549 -30.69 14.79 -35.96
N SER A 550 -31.57 15.76 -36.20
CA SER A 550 -31.64 16.99 -35.40
C SER A 550 -32.01 16.70 -33.94
N ILE A 551 -32.91 15.75 -33.70
CA ILE A 551 -33.25 15.30 -32.35
C ILE A 551 -32.02 14.64 -31.68
N LYS A 552 -31.30 13.78 -32.42
CA LYS A 552 -30.05 13.16 -31.93
C LYS A 552 -29.00 14.20 -31.57
N PHE A 553 -28.77 15.19 -32.44
CA PHE A 553 -27.84 16.28 -32.20
C PHE A 553 -28.19 17.08 -30.94
N LEU A 554 -29.45 17.45 -30.76
CA LEU A 554 -29.90 18.18 -29.56
C LEU A 554 -29.64 17.38 -28.27
N LYS A 555 -29.97 16.09 -28.27
CA LYS A 555 -29.77 15.21 -27.10
C LYS A 555 -28.30 14.99 -26.79
N SER A 556 -27.48 14.72 -27.80
CA SER A 556 -26.04 14.46 -27.63
C SER A 556 -25.32 15.71 -27.13
N SER A 557 -25.52 16.84 -27.80
CA SER A 557 -24.97 18.14 -27.41
C SER A 557 -25.34 18.51 -25.97
N SER A 558 -26.61 18.33 -25.59
CA SER A 558 -27.07 18.69 -24.24
C SER A 558 -26.50 17.78 -23.15
N SER A 559 -26.43 16.47 -23.39
CA SER A 559 -25.98 15.51 -22.37
C SER A 559 -24.48 15.65 -22.11
N ILE A 560 -23.68 15.77 -23.17
CA ILE A 560 -22.23 15.97 -23.07
C ILE A 560 -21.93 17.30 -22.37
N TYR A 561 -22.59 18.39 -22.77
CA TYR A 561 -22.42 19.69 -22.11
C TYR A 561 -22.74 19.62 -20.61
N ASN A 562 -23.90 19.03 -20.24
CA ASN A 562 -24.31 18.93 -18.85
C ASN A 562 -23.41 18.02 -18.00
N TYR A 563 -22.74 17.04 -18.60
CA TYR A 563 -21.77 16.21 -17.90
C TYR A 563 -20.46 16.95 -17.63
N TYR A 564 -19.94 17.70 -18.63
CA TYR A 564 -18.61 18.31 -18.54
C TYR A 564 -18.56 19.70 -17.90
N LYS A 565 -19.63 20.49 -18.01
CA LYS A 565 -19.64 21.89 -17.54
C LYS A 565 -19.30 22.03 -16.05
N ASP A 566 -19.75 21.09 -15.22
CA ASP A 566 -19.58 21.14 -13.75
C ASP A 566 -18.29 20.41 -13.28
N LYS A 567 -17.62 19.66 -14.16
CA LYS A 567 -16.45 18.83 -13.82
C LYS A 567 -15.10 19.52 -14.00
N ASN A 568 -15.10 20.78 -14.45
CA ASN A 568 -13.92 21.63 -14.62
C ASN A 568 -12.73 20.91 -15.31
N PHE A 569 -13.04 20.11 -16.33
CA PHE A 569 -12.05 19.33 -17.07
C PHE A 569 -11.21 20.28 -17.92
N GLU A 570 -10.00 20.57 -17.46
CA GLU A 570 -9.14 21.70 -17.87
C GLU A 570 -8.85 21.76 -19.39
N HIS A 571 -9.07 20.64 -20.10
CA HIS A 571 -8.77 20.49 -21.53
C HIS A 571 -9.88 19.82 -22.35
N PHE A 572 -11.15 19.84 -21.88
CA PHE A 572 -12.22 19.24 -22.68
C PHE A 572 -12.50 20.09 -23.92
N ASP A 573 -12.61 19.41 -25.06
CA ASP A 573 -12.89 20.07 -26.33
C ASP A 573 -14.39 20.17 -26.59
N TYR A 574 -14.96 21.34 -26.31
CA TYR A 574 -16.39 21.59 -26.46
C TYR A 574 -16.86 21.67 -27.92
N SER A 575 -15.96 21.51 -28.90
CA SER A 575 -16.35 21.41 -30.31
C SER A 575 -17.12 20.12 -30.60
N MET A 576 -16.90 19.06 -29.80
CA MET A 576 -17.67 17.82 -29.86
C MET A 576 -19.17 18.08 -29.63
N PRO A 577 -19.61 18.57 -28.45
CA PRO A 577 -21.02 18.89 -28.25
C PRO A 577 -21.48 20.07 -29.12
N ALA A 578 -20.62 21.00 -29.52
CA ALA A 578 -21.04 22.11 -30.37
C ALA A 578 -21.35 21.67 -31.82
N SER A 579 -20.72 20.58 -32.27
CA SER A 579 -20.91 20.04 -33.61
C SER A 579 -22.35 19.68 -33.94
N GLY A 580 -23.04 19.05 -33.00
CA GLY A 580 -24.48 18.81 -33.11
C GLY A 580 -25.28 20.10 -33.29
N LEU A 581 -24.93 21.19 -32.60
CA LEU A 581 -25.70 22.44 -32.63
C LEU A 581 -25.59 23.20 -33.96
N TRP A 582 -24.40 23.28 -34.58
CA TRP A 582 -24.31 23.92 -35.90
C TRP A 582 -24.78 23.00 -37.02
N LYS A 583 -24.65 21.67 -36.89
CA LYS A 583 -25.21 20.72 -37.86
C LYS A 583 -26.73 20.65 -37.79
N LEU A 584 -27.33 20.86 -36.62
CA LEU A 584 -28.76 21.14 -36.48
C LEU A 584 -29.17 22.32 -37.36
N VAL A 585 -28.52 23.48 -37.22
CA VAL A 585 -28.85 24.68 -38.04
C VAL A 585 -28.70 24.38 -39.54
N GLU A 586 -27.64 23.70 -39.93
CA GLU A 586 -27.38 23.31 -41.32
C GLU A 586 -28.47 22.38 -41.87
N LEU A 587 -28.84 21.34 -41.12
CA LEU A 587 -29.82 20.34 -41.52
C LEU A 587 -31.23 20.96 -41.65
N GLU A 588 -31.61 21.79 -40.68
CA GLU A 588 -32.92 22.44 -40.67
C GLU A 588 -33.07 23.45 -41.82
N LEU A 589 -31.99 24.14 -42.21
CA LEU A 589 -31.97 25.01 -43.39
C LEU A 589 -31.98 24.21 -44.70
N ASN A 590 -31.28 23.08 -44.76
CA ASN A 590 -31.30 22.23 -45.95
C ASN A 590 -32.68 21.63 -46.22
N THR A 591 -33.37 21.21 -45.17
CA THR A 591 -34.73 20.63 -45.22
C THR A 591 -35.85 21.67 -45.31
N SER A 592 -35.51 22.95 -45.46
CA SER A 592 -36.49 24.01 -45.66
C SER A 592 -36.06 24.99 -46.76
N PHE A 593 -35.13 25.88 -46.44
CA PHE A 593 -34.63 26.92 -47.33
C PHE A 593 -34.00 26.36 -48.61
N SER A 594 -33.01 25.47 -48.49
CA SER A 594 -32.34 24.90 -49.68
C SER A 594 -33.29 24.05 -50.51
N TRP A 595 -34.19 23.31 -49.85
CA TRP A 595 -35.20 22.49 -50.52
C TRP A 595 -36.15 23.33 -51.37
N PHE A 596 -36.66 24.44 -50.84
CA PHE A 596 -37.53 25.34 -51.59
C PHE A 596 -36.86 25.88 -52.87
N LEU A 597 -35.61 26.34 -52.77
CA LEU A 597 -34.83 26.81 -53.92
C LEU A 597 -34.60 25.71 -54.95
N ARG A 598 -34.32 24.49 -54.48
CA ARG A 598 -34.18 23.31 -55.35
C ARG A 598 -35.48 23.01 -56.10
N ILE A 599 -36.65 23.15 -55.48
CA ILE A 599 -37.94 22.97 -56.15
C ILE A 599 -38.15 24.05 -57.21
N LYS A 600 -37.92 25.32 -56.89
CA LYS A 600 -38.02 26.43 -57.86
C LYS A 600 -37.09 26.26 -59.06
N SER A 601 -35.93 25.67 -58.82
CA SER A 601 -34.93 25.35 -59.85
C SER A 601 -35.16 24.02 -60.58
N ASN A 602 -36.28 23.32 -60.34
CA ASN A 602 -36.58 21.98 -60.87
C ASN A 602 -35.49 20.92 -60.59
N VAL A 603 -34.83 21.01 -59.43
CA VAL A 603 -33.84 20.04 -58.94
C VAL A 603 -34.51 18.93 -58.13
N CYS A 604 -35.46 19.29 -57.26
CA CYS A 604 -36.22 18.39 -56.40
C CYS A 604 -37.72 18.55 -56.64
N ASP A 605 -38.51 17.56 -56.22
CA ASP A 605 -39.95 17.72 -56.02
C ASP A 605 -40.28 18.02 -54.54
N ASN A 606 -41.57 18.11 -54.25
CA ASN A 606 -42.12 18.35 -52.91
C ASN A 606 -42.18 17.10 -52.03
N THR A 607 -41.65 15.94 -52.46
CA THR A 607 -41.74 14.68 -51.72
C THR A 607 -40.54 14.47 -50.78
N CYS A 608 -39.34 14.86 -51.22
CA CYS A 608 -38.12 14.65 -50.46
C CYS A 608 -37.05 15.72 -50.77
N PRO A 609 -36.43 16.37 -49.75
CA PRO A 609 -35.37 17.36 -49.95
C PRO A 609 -34.07 16.81 -50.55
N TRP A 610 -33.93 15.49 -50.53
CA TRP A 610 -32.70 14.78 -50.89
C TRP A 610 -32.79 14.07 -52.25
N THR A 611 -33.96 14.00 -52.87
CA THR A 611 -34.15 13.27 -54.14
C THR A 611 -33.99 14.22 -55.33
N ASN A 612 -33.07 13.90 -56.24
CA ASN A 612 -32.88 14.65 -57.47
C ASN A 612 -33.83 14.14 -58.58
N ILE A 613 -34.65 15.04 -59.14
CA ILE A 613 -35.54 14.75 -60.28
C ILE A 613 -35.00 15.30 -61.61
N SER A 614 -33.91 16.06 -61.57
CA SER A 614 -33.26 16.66 -62.74
C SER A 614 -32.22 15.73 -63.38
N ASN A 615 -31.73 16.10 -64.58
CA ASN A 615 -30.67 15.34 -65.25
C ASN A 615 -29.35 15.44 -64.48
N SER A 616 -28.89 14.32 -63.92
CA SER A 616 -27.66 14.20 -63.13
C SER A 616 -26.39 14.68 -63.82
N ARG A 617 -26.38 14.72 -65.17
CA ARG A 617 -25.22 15.19 -65.96
C ARG A 617 -25.19 16.70 -66.18
N ARG A 618 -26.25 17.43 -65.84
CA ARG A 618 -26.33 18.88 -66.02
C ARG A 618 -26.08 19.56 -64.68
N SER A 619 -25.03 20.36 -64.56
CA SER A 619 -24.83 21.22 -63.38
C SER A 619 -25.94 22.28 -63.32
N ILE A 620 -26.66 22.35 -62.20
CA ILE A 620 -27.64 23.41 -61.91
C ILE A 620 -27.02 24.28 -60.82
N THR A 621 -26.63 25.49 -61.21
CA THR A 621 -25.96 26.45 -60.33
C THR A 621 -26.76 27.74 -60.23
N GLN A 622 -26.86 28.27 -59.02
CA GLN A 622 -27.28 29.65 -58.81
C GLN A 622 -26.06 30.56 -59.01
N ASP A 623 -26.11 31.42 -60.03
CA ASP A 623 -25.14 32.48 -60.25
C ASP A 623 -25.50 33.67 -59.34
N LEU A 624 -24.59 34.04 -58.43
CA LEU A 624 -24.84 35.12 -57.47
C LEU A 624 -24.30 36.45 -58.00
N GLU A 625 -24.88 37.57 -57.55
CA GLU A 625 -24.46 38.93 -57.94
C GLU A 625 -22.96 39.22 -57.69
N ASN A 626 -22.34 38.53 -56.73
CA ASN A 626 -20.93 38.68 -56.36
C ASN A 626 -19.96 37.81 -57.19
N GLY A 627 -20.45 37.15 -58.25
CA GLY A 627 -19.64 36.29 -59.13
C GLY A 627 -19.34 34.90 -58.58
N LYS A 628 -19.84 34.55 -57.39
CA LYS A 628 -19.78 33.17 -56.85
C LYS A 628 -20.91 32.32 -57.40
N ARG A 629 -20.72 31.00 -57.36
CA ARG A 629 -21.68 30.01 -57.84
C ARG A 629 -21.96 28.98 -56.76
N VAL A 630 -23.23 28.63 -56.58
CA VAL A 630 -23.63 27.55 -55.66
C VAL A 630 -24.32 26.46 -56.48
N LYS A 631 -23.78 25.24 -56.45
CA LYS A 631 -24.38 24.07 -57.10
C LYS A 631 -25.56 23.57 -56.28
N LEU A 632 -26.75 23.55 -56.86
CA LEU A 632 -27.97 23.11 -56.17
C LEU A 632 -28.21 21.60 -56.30
N ASN A 633 -27.63 20.94 -57.32
CA ASN A 633 -27.89 19.53 -57.62
C ASN A 633 -26.67 18.60 -57.46
N GLN A 634 -25.77 18.95 -56.52
CA GLN A 634 -24.61 18.13 -56.19
C GLN A 634 -25.02 16.84 -55.46
N TYR A 635 -24.43 15.71 -55.85
CA TYR A 635 -24.69 14.39 -55.25
C TYR A 635 -23.72 14.10 -54.11
N GLU A 636 -24.13 13.24 -53.18
CA GLU A 636 -23.22 12.67 -52.20
C GLU A 636 -22.13 11.84 -52.90
N TYR A 637 -20.91 11.87 -52.35
CA TYR A 637 -19.71 11.22 -52.95
C TYR A 637 -19.91 9.72 -53.27
N ASN A 638 -20.77 9.03 -52.51
CA ASN A 638 -21.01 7.59 -52.62
C ASN A 638 -22.44 7.22 -53.07
N ASP A 639 -23.33 8.19 -53.27
CA ASP A 639 -24.74 7.94 -53.61
C ASP A 639 -25.24 8.90 -54.69
N ASN A 640 -25.23 8.41 -55.93
CA ASN A 640 -25.73 9.14 -57.09
C ASN A 640 -27.27 9.27 -57.13
N THR A 641 -27.97 8.81 -56.09
CA THR A 641 -29.42 8.94 -55.95
C THR A 641 -29.83 10.01 -54.94
N LYS A 642 -28.89 10.47 -54.09
CA LYS A 642 -29.12 11.48 -53.06
C LYS A 642 -28.33 12.76 -53.28
N LEU A 643 -29.02 13.88 -53.10
CA LEU A 643 -28.40 15.20 -53.11
C LEU A 643 -27.66 15.44 -51.81
N GLN A 644 -26.43 15.94 -51.95
CA GLN A 644 -25.63 16.43 -50.83
C GLN A 644 -26.30 17.67 -50.22
N GLY A 645 -26.28 17.79 -48.89
CA GLY A 645 -26.66 19.03 -48.21
C GLY A 645 -25.72 20.19 -48.57
N LEU A 646 -26.25 21.40 -48.62
CA LEU A 646 -25.44 22.62 -48.74
C LEU A 646 -24.83 22.95 -47.38
N MET A 647 -23.52 23.19 -47.34
CA MET A 647 -22.83 23.67 -46.14
C MET A 647 -23.32 25.06 -45.73
N LEU A 648 -23.22 25.40 -44.44
CA LEU A 648 -23.60 26.73 -43.91
C LEU A 648 -22.99 27.90 -44.71
N GLY A 649 -21.77 27.77 -45.22
CA GLY A 649 -21.11 28.78 -46.06
C GLY A 649 -21.88 29.05 -47.36
N SER A 650 -22.25 27.99 -48.08
CA SER A 650 -23.05 28.07 -49.31
C SER A 650 -24.46 28.61 -49.04
N ILE A 651 -25.11 28.18 -47.96
CA ILE A 651 -26.41 28.72 -47.55
C ILE A 651 -26.31 30.21 -47.23
N SER A 652 -25.26 30.63 -46.53
CA SER A 652 -25.03 32.05 -46.21
C SER A 652 -24.80 32.90 -47.46
N LEU A 653 -24.26 32.34 -48.54
CA LEU A 653 -24.11 33.05 -49.82
C LEU A 653 -25.46 33.23 -50.52
N LEU A 654 -26.29 32.18 -50.55
CA LEU A 654 -27.65 32.24 -51.09
C LEU A 654 -28.52 33.25 -50.34
N LEU A 655 -28.44 33.28 -49.00
CA LEU A 655 -29.19 34.25 -48.18
C LEU A 655 -28.78 35.72 -48.42
N GLN A 656 -27.62 35.98 -49.02
CA GLN A 656 -27.15 37.34 -49.33
C GLN A 656 -27.52 37.79 -50.75
N ASP A 657 -28.06 36.90 -51.57
CA ASP A 657 -28.39 37.16 -52.97
C ASP A 657 -29.82 37.68 -53.12
N ASN A 658 -29.98 38.83 -53.77
CA ASN A 658 -31.29 39.49 -53.89
C ASN A 658 -32.29 38.65 -54.70
N ASN A 659 -31.83 37.97 -55.75
CA ASN A 659 -32.71 37.12 -56.57
C ASN A 659 -33.27 35.97 -55.73
N THR A 660 -32.40 35.34 -54.94
CA THR A 660 -32.79 34.31 -53.97
C THR A 660 -33.83 34.84 -52.98
N ILE A 661 -33.65 36.06 -52.45
CA ILE A 661 -34.62 36.66 -51.51
C ILE A 661 -35.99 36.87 -52.17
N VAL A 662 -36.02 37.33 -53.43
CA VAL A 662 -37.26 37.57 -54.19
C VAL A 662 -38.08 36.29 -54.37
N GLU A 663 -37.44 35.12 -54.56
CA GLU A 663 -38.16 33.84 -54.66
C GLU A 663 -38.95 33.50 -53.39
N PHE A 664 -38.50 33.97 -52.22
CA PHE A 664 -39.18 33.78 -50.95
C PHE A 664 -40.28 34.83 -50.67
N ASP A 665 -40.41 35.87 -51.50
CA ASP A 665 -41.50 36.85 -51.39
C ASP A 665 -42.86 36.22 -51.72
N GLU A 666 -42.85 35.08 -52.40
CA GLU A 666 -44.05 34.31 -52.75
C GLU A 666 -44.65 33.56 -51.53
N ILE A 667 -43.87 33.34 -50.47
CA ILE A 667 -44.31 32.57 -49.29
C ILE A 667 -45.14 33.45 -48.35
N THR A 668 -46.42 33.12 -48.19
CA THR A 668 -47.31 33.85 -47.28
C THR A 668 -46.96 33.58 -45.81
N ASN A 669 -46.99 34.63 -44.97
CA ASN A 669 -46.75 34.58 -43.52
C ASN A 669 -45.32 34.23 -43.07
N ILE A 670 -44.32 34.32 -43.95
CA ILE A 670 -42.92 34.20 -43.53
C ILE A 670 -42.52 35.42 -42.66
N ASP A 671 -41.84 35.19 -41.53
CA ASP A 671 -41.28 36.26 -40.69
C ASP A 671 -40.13 36.95 -41.46
N ARG A 672 -40.48 38.00 -42.20
CA ARG A 672 -39.52 38.76 -43.03
C ARG A 672 -38.45 39.44 -42.21
N THR A 673 -38.78 39.88 -40.99
CA THR A 673 -37.81 40.50 -40.09
C THR A 673 -36.73 39.48 -39.71
N PHE A 674 -37.14 38.26 -39.34
CA PHE A 674 -36.18 37.19 -39.09
C PHE A 674 -35.39 36.84 -40.34
N PHE A 675 -36.07 36.52 -41.44
CA PHE A 675 -35.46 35.95 -42.65
C PHE A 675 -34.44 36.89 -43.29
N VAL A 676 -34.76 38.18 -43.45
CA VAL A 676 -33.91 39.13 -44.19
C VAL A 676 -32.90 39.83 -43.28
N LEU A 677 -33.27 40.19 -42.05
CA LEU A 677 -32.41 41.04 -41.20
C LEU A 677 -31.61 40.22 -40.18
N GLU A 678 -32.21 39.19 -39.58
CA GLU A 678 -31.61 38.51 -38.43
C GLU A 678 -30.91 37.20 -38.80
N LEU A 679 -31.46 36.42 -39.74
CA LEU A 679 -30.96 35.09 -40.10
C LEU A 679 -29.53 35.15 -40.63
N ILE A 680 -29.21 36.13 -41.47
CA ILE A 680 -27.85 36.35 -41.99
C ILE A 680 -26.87 36.63 -40.85
N THR A 681 -27.26 37.46 -39.88
CA THR A 681 -26.41 37.81 -38.73
C THR A 681 -26.23 36.62 -37.81
N PHE A 682 -27.30 35.87 -37.54
CA PHE A 682 -27.28 34.62 -36.79
C PHE A 682 -26.34 33.59 -37.44
N MET A 683 -26.50 33.34 -38.75
CA MET A 683 -25.67 32.43 -39.53
C MET A 683 -24.20 32.81 -39.50
N LYS A 684 -23.88 34.10 -39.68
CA LYS A 684 -22.49 34.59 -39.59
C LYS A 684 -21.86 34.28 -38.24
N LYS A 685 -22.59 34.44 -37.13
CA LYS A 685 -22.08 34.10 -35.79
C LYS A 685 -21.83 32.60 -35.64
N VAL A 686 -22.78 31.76 -36.08
CA VAL A 686 -22.63 30.29 -36.03
C VAL A 686 -21.43 29.83 -36.88
N ILE A 687 -21.30 30.35 -38.11
CA ILE A 687 -20.19 30.01 -39.02
C ILE A 687 -18.85 30.45 -38.45
N ASN A 688 -18.76 31.65 -37.86
CA ASN A 688 -17.52 32.11 -37.24
C ASN A 688 -17.10 31.22 -36.08
N LEU A 689 -18.04 30.86 -35.19
CA LEU A 689 -17.77 29.94 -34.08
C LEU A 689 -17.36 28.55 -34.59
N ARG A 690 -18.06 28.00 -35.58
CA ARG A 690 -17.69 26.73 -36.23
C ARG A 690 -16.29 26.79 -36.81
N ASN A 691 -16.00 27.76 -37.66
CA ASN A 691 -14.72 27.81 -38.37
C ASN A 691 -13.53 28.02 -37.41
N GLU A 692 -13.69 28.85 -36.38
CA GLU A 692 -12.64 29.06 -35.38
C GLU A 692 -12.44 27.82 -34.51
N HIS A 693 -13.52 27.18 -34.06
CA HIS A 693 -13.45 26.20 -32.97
C HIS A 693 -13.68 24.74 -33.37
N ALA A 694 -14.11 24.47 -34.59
CA ALA A 694 -14.05 23.15 -35.18
C ALA A 694 -12.70 22.97 -35.88
N HIS A 695 -12.29 23.94 -36.71
CA HIS A 695 -11.25 23.74 -37.72
C HIS A 695 -9.87 24.31 -37.37
N ILE A 696 -9.80 25.35 -36.53
CA ILE A 696 -8.53 26.03 -36.21
C ILE A 696 -8.01 25.63 -34.83
N LYS A 697 -8.86 25.61 -33.81
CA LYS A 697 -8.50 25.23 -32.44
C LYS A 697 -9.68 24.60 -31.72
N SER A 698 -9.44 23.98 -30.56
CA SER A 698 -10.51 23.44 -29.70
C SER A 698 -11.47 24.53 -29.20
N MET A 699 -12.71 24.14 -28.91
CA MET A 699 -13.69 25.05 -28.32
C MET A 699 -13.58 25.06 -26.80
N SER A 700 -13.50 26.26 -26.21
CA SER A 700 -13.62 26.45 -24.76
C SER A 700 -15.07 26.43 -24.29
N LEU A 701 -15.31 26.13 -23.00
CA LEU A 701 -16.64 26.20 -22.38
C LEU A 701 -17.34 27.55 -22.63
N VAL A 702 -16.64 28.66 -22.43
CA VAL A 702 -17.18 30.02 -22.64
C VAL A 702 -17.68 30.21 -24.07
N LYS A 703 -16.98 29.64 -25.06
CA LYS A 703 -17.34 29.74 -26.48
C LYS A 703 -18.49 28.81 -26.85
N TYR A 704 -18.58 27.64 -26.21
CA TYR A 704 -19.75 26.80 -26.30
C TYR A 704 -20.99 27.51 -25.75
N GLU A 705 -20.88 28.15 -24.59
CA GLU A 705 -21.99 28.89 -23.98
C GLU A 705 -22.42 30.08 -24.83
N GLU A 706 -21.49 30.75 -25.53
CA GLU A 706 -21.83 31.77 -26.52
C GLU A 706 -22.72 31.19 -27.64
N LEU A 707 -22.35 30.02 -28.19
CA LEU A 707 -23.16 29.33 -29.19
C LEU A 707 -24.52 28.89 -28.61
N TYR A 708 -24.51 28.24 -27.45
CA TYR A 708 -25.72 27.75 -26.78
C TYR A 708 -26.72 28.88 -26.51
N ASN A 709 -26.23 30.00 -25.96
CA ASN A 709 -27.05 31.18 -25.69
C ASN A 709 -27.65 31.76 -26.97
N LEU A 710 -26.85 31.82 -28.05
CA LEU A 710 -27.31 32.29 -29.35
C LEU A 710 -28.45 31.42 -29.91
N LEU A 711 -28.38 30.10 -29.75
CA LEU A 711 -29.42 29.19 -30.25
C LEU A 711 -30.69 29.24 -29.39
N PHE A 712 -30.54 29.11 -28.06
CA PHE A 712 -31.65 28.82 -27.16
C PHE A 712 -32.14 30.05 -26.36
N ASN A 713 -31.24 30.83 -25.78
CA ASN A 713 -31.62 31.99 -24.95
C ASN A 713 -32.11 33.16 -25.80
N ASP A 714 -31.45 33.41 -26.93
CA ASP A 714 -31.90 34.38 -27.93
C ASP A 714 -33.06 33.84 -28.80
N LYS A 715 -33.50 32.60 -28.55
CA LYS A 715 -34.59 31.90 -29.24
C LYS A 715 -34.45 31.87 -30.78
N LYS A 716 -33.21 31.90 -31.30
CA LYS A 716 -32.97 31.89 -32.74
C LYS A 716 -33.35 30.55 -33.37
N VAL A 717 -33.17 29.44 -32.63
CA VAL A 717 -33.63 28.12 -33.09
C VAL A 717 -35.14 28.06 -33.20
N ASN A 718 -35.90 28.58 -32.23
CA ASN A 718 -37.36 28.62 -32.32
C ASN A 718 -37.82 29.33 -33.59
N ARG A 719 -37.26 30.51 -33.86
CA ARG A 719 -37.61 31.30 -35.07
C ARG A 719 -37.19 30.60 -36.36
N LEU A 720 -36.05 29.91 -36.36
CA LEU A 720 -35.63 29.07 -37.48
C LEU A 720 -36.63 27.93 -37.74
N LEU A 721 -37.09 27.26 -36.70
CA LEU A 721 -38.04 26.16 -36.81
C LEU A 721 -39.47 26.64 -37.17
N ASP A 722 -39.88 27.82 -36.70
CA ASP A 722 -41.13 28.47 -37.12
C ASP A 722 -41.09 28.88 -38.60
N MET A 723 -39.94 29.36 -39.07
CA MET A 723 -39.70 29.62 -40.49
C MET A 723 -39.76 28.32 -41.30
N LYS A 724 -39.10 27.24 -40.84
CA LYS A 724 -39.19 25.91 -41.46
C LYS A 724 -40.63 25.41 -41.57
N LYS A 725 -41.43 25.52 -40.49
CA LYS A 725 -42.87 25.18 -40.49
C LYS A 725 -43.61 25.88 -41.64
N THR A 726 -43.34 27.16 -41.82
CA THR A 726 -43.97 28.00 -42.85
C THR A 726 -43.54 27.57 -44.25
N ILE A 727 -42.24 27.39 -44.48
CA ILE A 727 -41.69 26.98 -45.78
C ILE A 727 -42.19 25.58 -46.17
N ILE A 728 -42.19 24.60 -45.26
CA ILE A 728 -42.67 23.24 -45.54
C ILE A 728 -44.15 23.24 -45.93
N LYS A 729 -44.97 24.09 -45.30
CA LYS A 729 -46.38 24.22 -45.65
C LYS A 729 -46.58 24.73 -47.08
N GLU A 730 -45.69 25.60 -47.55
CA GLU A 730 -45.70 26.11 -48.92
C GLU A 730 -45.19 25.05 -49.91
N ILE A 731 -44.10 24.35 -49.57
CA ILE A 731 -43.55 23.25 -50.39
C ILE A 731 -44.62 22.19 -50.68
N LYS A 732 -45.46 21.85 -49.71
CA LYS A 732 -46.55 20.88 -49.89
C LYS A 732 -47.68 21.36 -50.82
N GLN A 733 -47.72 22.65 -51.17
CA GLN A 733 -48.73 23.25 -52.06
C GLN A 733 -48.21 23.44 -53.49
N LEU A 734 -46.88 23.47 -53.68
CA LEU A 734 -46.19 23.40 -54.97
C LEU A 734 -46.23 21.96 -55.51
#